data_AF-A0A232F754-F1
#
_entry.id   AF-A0A232F754-F1
#
_cell.length_a   1.000
_cell.length_b   1.000
_cell.length_c   1.000
_cell.angle_alpha   90.00
_cell.angle_beta   90.00
_cell.angle_gamma   90.00
#
_symmetry.space_group_name_H-M   'P 1'
#
loop_
_entity.id
_entity.type
_entity.pdbx_description
1 polymer ?
#
loop_
_entity_poly.entity_id
_entity_poly.type
_entity_poly.pdbx_seq_one_letter_code
_entity_poly.pdbx_strand_id
1 'polypeptide(L)'
;MSTKFVFLESIDILGTIPQYHTVLIAFIAFVLWLTFAKRRFLSESNSNNDELESKLEQWRPEPLIPETQKDHPSLNPRKITSRVGKRIIVDGKDCLNLATHNYLSLTENAEIEKKAIETVKKYGVGSCGPRGFYGTVDVHLELEERLAQFMQMEEAVVYSYGFSTIASAIPAYCKRKDMVFVDEKVNFSIQKGLDASRSNIKYFKHNDVEDLERILKAQSGLNKKNTKNIETTRKFLIVEGIYMNTGTLCPLPELVALCRKYKLRIFVDESISFGTLGATGRGVTEHFNVPRHEIDMIMGSLEWAIASIGGFCVGSSFIIEHQRLSGLGYCFSASLPPLLTSAAITSLDIMENNPEIFATLKQNCQAFDNGVKKINSLECISFVDSPVKHLYLKEKLDYDKEKKLIKEISDKCFENNLSIIVPAYLHAERDYPRPSLRICICTALNQSDIEFALQTLQQCTKEVFIEGTACSVDKTFQIVDVALLPDFSFIASIYLAEIENSYYIRVICLEDVLRLWRHVAWFYEVVLKSPYGIPTHFTMGREDKASWKAGYFSKLIQLLDDYPKCFIVGADNVGSKQMQQIRMSLRGTAVVLMGKNTMMRKAIKGHIERNAALEKLLPHIRGNVGFVFTRGDLVEVRDKLLENKVRAPARAGAIAPLSVIIPAQNTGLGPEKTSFFQALSIPTKISKGTIEIINDVHILKPGDKVGASEATLLNMLNISPFSYGLIVEQVYDSGTIFAPEILDIKPEDLREKFMAGVANLASVCLAIGYPTVASAPHSIAYGFKNLLAIAAVTEVEFAEAATIKEYIKENDIGCKPEEKKKFQIAAITRNHSLEINM
;
A
#
# COMPACT_ATOMS: atom_id res chain seq x y z
N MET A 1 -66.61 37.72 12.39
CA MET A 1 -66.57 36.39 13.03
C MET A 1 -66.04 35.38 12.03
N SER A 2 -64.84 34.82 12.23
CA SER A 2 -64.40 33.47 11.79
C SER A 2 -62.88 33.41 11.65
N THR A 3 -62.15 33.49 12.78
CA THR A 3 -60.72 33.15 12.88
C THR A 3 -60.41 32.62 14.28
N LYS A 4 -61.21 31.65 14.73
CA LYS A 4 -60.99 30.93 16.01
C LYS A 4 -60.88 29.41 15.87
N PHE A 5 -60.95 28.84 14.66
CA PHE A 5 -61.06 27.38 14.51
C PHE A 5 -59.76 26.61 14.17
N VAL A 6 -58.71 27.24 13.64
CA VAL A 6 -57.50 26.48 13.21
C VAL A 6 -56.57 26.11 14.39
N PHE A 7 -56.52 26.93 15.44
CA PHE A 7 -55.60 26.70 16.57
C PHE A 7 -56.11 25.62 17.54
N LEU A 8 -57.44 25.45 17.66
CA LEU A 8 -58.05 24.44 18.53
C LEU A 8 -57.99 23.03 17.91
N GLU A 9 -58.16 22.89 16.59
CA GLU A 9 -58.00 21.59 15.90
C GLU A 9 -56.59 21.01 15.99
N SER A 10 -55.57 21.88 16.04
CA SER A 10 -54.17 21.46 16.18
C SER A 10 -53.87 20.81 17.53
N ILE A 11 -54.61 21.22 18.58
CA ILE A 11 -54.44 20.75 19.96
C ILE A 11 -55.19 19.42 20.18
N ASP A 12 -56.34 19.22 19.55
CA ASP A 12 -57.06 17.93 19.57
C ASP A 12 -56.31 16.82 18.81
N ILE A 13 -55.57 17.18 17.76
CA ILE A 13 -54.68 16.25 17.04
C ILE A 13 -53.48 15.84 17.91
N LEU A 14 -52.98 16.74 18.77
CA LEU A 14 -51.90 16.41 19.72
C LEU A 14 -52.38 15.53 20.89
N GLY A 15 -53.67 15.57 21.25
CA GLY A 15 -54.27 14.73 22.28
C GLY A 15 -54.57 13.29 21.84
N THR A 16 -54.58 13.01 20.53
CA THR A 16 -54.91 11.69 19.95
C THR A 16 -53.67 10.85 19.59
N ILE A 17 -52.46 11.41 19.71
CA ILE A 17 -51.21 10.71 19.46
C ILE A 17 -50.82 9.93 20.73
N PRO A 18 -50.71 8.58 20.67
CA PRO A 18 -50.36 7.79 21.85
C PRO A 18 -48.99 8.22 22.39
N GLN A 19 -48.88 8.38 23.71
CA GLN A 19 -47.73 8.96 24.44
C GLN A 19 -46.36 8.39 24.04
N TYR A 20 -46.30 7.20 23.45
CA TYR A 20 -45.05 6.60 22.97
C TYR A 20 -44.43 7.37 21.78
N HIS A 21 -45.25 7.98 20.91
CA HIS A 21 -44.76 8.69 19.72
C HIS A 21 -44.11 10.02 20.10
N THR A 22 -44.66 10.74 21.07
CA THR A 22 -44.06 11.97 21.58
C THR A 22 -42.75 11.69 22.32
N VAL A 23 -42.67 10.60 23.08
CA VAL A 23 -41.42 10.14 23.71
C VAL A 23 -40.38 9.72 22.68
N LEU A 24 -40.78 9.04 21.60
CA LEU A 24 -39.87 8.64 20.53
C LEU A 24 -39.32 9.84 19.76
N ILE A 25 -40.16 10.83 19.45
CA ILE A 25 -39.74 12.07 18.79
C ILE A 25 -38.81 12.87 19.70
N ALA A 26 -39.12 12.96 21.00
CA ALA A 26 -38.23 13.60 21.98
C ALA A 26 -36.89 12.87 22.11
N PHE A 27 -36.88 11.54 22.08
CA PHE A 27 -35.66 10.73 22.13
C PHE A 27 -34.81 10.90 20.86
N ILE A 28 -35.44 10.90 19.68
CA ILE A 28 -34.73 11.15 18.41
C ILE A 28 -34.18 12.58 18.36
N ALA A 29 -34.94 13.58 18.84
CA ALA A 29 -34.47 14.95 18.96
C ALA A 29 -33.32 15.08 19.96
N PHE A 30 -33.34 14.32 21.06
CA PHE A 30 -32.27 14.27 22.05
C PHE A 30 -31.01 13.60 21.51
N VAL A 31 -31.13 12.51 20.73
CA VAL A 31 -29.99 11.86 20.06
C VAL A 31 -29.41 12.74 18.95
N LEU A 32 -30.26 13.44 18.19
CA LEU A 32 -29.82 14.45 17.23
C LEU A 32 -29.14 15.62 17.94
N TRP A 33 -29.70 16.11 19.05
CA TRP A 33 -29.07 17.15 19.84
C TRP A 33 -27.73 16.70 20.42
N LEU A 34 -27.61 15.48 20.95
CA LEU A 34 -26.33 14.92 21.41
C LEU A 34 -25.31 14.82 20.29
N THR A 35 -25.70 14.36 19.10
CA THR A 35 -24.77 14.23 17.96
C THR A 35 -24.34 15.58 17.39
N PHE A 36 -25.24 16.58 17.36
CA PHE A 36 -24.90 17.94 16.96
C PHE A 36 -24.14 18.71 18.05
N ALA A 37 -24.46 18.51 19.33
CA ALA A 37 -23.76 19.11 20.46
C ALA A 37 -22.35 18.54 20.60
N LYS A 38 -22.15 17.22 20.41
CA LYS A 38 -20.80 16.63 20.36
C LYS A 38 -19.98 17.16 19.19
N ARG A 39 -20.61 17.45 18.04
CA ARG A 39 -19.95 18.14 16.92
C ARG A 39 -19.63 19.60 17.23
N ARG A 40 -20.46 20.28 18.02
CA ARG A 40 -20.24 21.68 18.43
C ARG A 40 -19.16 21.81 19.51
N PHE A 41 -19.01 20.80 20.37
CA PHE A 41 -17.93 20.73 21.36
C PHE A 41 -16.57 20.28 20.80
N LEU A 42 -16.52 19.84 19.54
CA LEU A 42 -15.29 19.45 18.85
C LEU A 42 -14.84 20.47 17.79
N SER A 43 -15.47 21.65 17.75
CA SER A 43 -15.09 22.73 16.83
C SER A 43 -14.78 24.00 17.60
N GLU A 44 -13.56 24.49 17.39
CA GLU A 44 -12.98 25.74 17.91
C GLU A 44 -12.70 25.74 19.42
N SER A 45 -11.61 25.06 19.81
CA SER A 45 -10.70 25.76 20.71
C SER A 45 -10.10 26.89 19.86
N ASN A 46 -10.33 28.15 20.24
CA ASN A 46 -9.54 29.27 19.77
C ASN A 46 -8.12 29.05 20.30
N SER A 47 -7.33 28.21 19.62
CA SER A 47 -5.89 28.19 19.78
C SER A 47 -5.42 29.57 19.34
N ASN A 48 -4.81 30.34 20.24
CA ASN A 48 -4.11 31.56 19.85
C ASN A 48 -3.15 31.20 18.70
N ASN A 49 -3.04 32.06 17.69
CA ASN A 49 -2.10 31.83 16.58
C ASN A 49 -0.68 31.57 17.10
N ASP A 50 -0.29 32.23 18.20
CA ASP A 50 0.98 32.03 18.91
C ASP A 50 1.12 30.61 19.52
N GLU A 51 0.02 30.00 19.95
CA GLU A 51 0.01 28.63 20.47
C GLU A 51 0.11 27.61 19.34
N LEU A 52 -0.43 27.95 18.15
CA LEU A 52 -0.28 27.14 16.96
C LEU A 52 1.14 27.25 16.39
N GLU A 53 1.70 28.46 16.33
CA GLU A 53 3.09 28.70 15.92
C GLU A 53 4.07 28.03 16.88
N SER A 54 3.88 28.13 18.20
CA SER A 54 4.74 27.41 19.16
C SER A 54 4.60 25.89 19.06
N LYS A 55 3.41 25.35 18.77
CA LYS A 55 3.22 23.92 18.49
C LYS A 55 3.88 23.49 17.18
N LEU A 56 3.86 24.33 16.14
CA LEU A 56 4.53 24.07 14.87
C LEU A 56 6.06 24.17 15.00
N GLU A 57 6.57 25.11 15.79
CA GLU A 57 8.00 25.21 16.12
C GLU A 57 8.48 24.03 16.96
N GLN A 58 7.63 23.51 17.86
CA GLN A 58 7.91 22.32 18.66
C GLN A 58 7.71 21.01 17.88
N TRP A 59 6.94 21.04 16.78
CA TRP A 59 6.67 19.86 15.98
C TRP A 59 7.88 19.52 15.12
N ARG A 60 8.55 18.42 15.48
CA ARG A 60 9.53 17.77 14.61
C ARG A 60 8.86 16.54 14.00
N PRO A 61 8.83 16.40 12.66
CA PRO A 61 8.33 15.19 12.05
C PRO A 61 9.15 14.02 12.56
N GLU A 62 8.48 12.98 13.05
CA GLU A 62 9.16 11.72 13.33
C GLU A 62 9.85 11.26 12.03
N PRO A 63 11.12 10.85 12.10
CA PRO A 63 11.79 10.27 10.95
C PRO A 63 10.94 9.15 10.37
N LEU A 64 10.76 9.14 9.04
CA LEU A 64 10.03 8.07 8.34
C LEU A 64 10.61 6.67 8.64
N ILE A 65 11.86 6.62 9.10
CA ILE A 65 12.58 5.42 9.49
C ILE A 65 13.23 5.70 10.85
N PRO A 66 12.97 4.89 11.89
CA PRO A 66 13.67 5.02 13.16
C PRO A 66 15.17 4.85 12.97
N GLU A 67 15.98 5.60 13.71
CA GLU A 67 17.44 5.44 13.66
C GLU A 67 17.81 4.00 14.01
N THR A 68 18.50 3.33 13.07
CA THR A 68 18.96 1.96 13.30
C THR A 68 20.07 1.99 14.33
N GLN A 69 19.96 1.16 15.36
CA GLN A 69 21.01 1.01 16.38
C GLN A 69 22.35 0.69 15.70
N LYS A 70 23.43 1.35 16.12
CA LYS A 70 24.75 1.23 15.46
C LYS A 70 25.34 -0.19 15.51
N ASP A 71 24.92 -0.98 16.50
CA ASP A 71 25.26 -2.38 16.72
C ASP A 71 24.29 -3.36 16.06
N HIS A 72 23.33 -2.87 15.26
CA HIS A 72 22.38 -3.72 14.57
C HIS A 72 23.09 -4.71 13.62
N PRO A 73 22.81 -6.03 13.67
CA PRO A 73 23.50 -7.04 12.87
C PRO A 73 23.48 -6.77 11.36
N SER A 74 22.39 -6.18 10.84
CA SER A 74 22.28 -5.83 9.42
C SER A 74 23.27 -4.76 8.95
N LEU A 75 23.86 -3.98 9.84
CA LEU A 75 24.88 -2.99 9.49
C LEU A 75 26.26 -3.65 9.27
N ASN A 76 26.49 -4.81 9.88
CA ASN A 76 27.75 -5.56 9.79
C ASN A 76 27.49 -7.03 9.43
N PRO A 77 26.95 -7.31 8.22
CA PRO A 77 26.67 -8.68 7.81
C PRO A 77 27.98 -9.44 7.58
N ARG A 78 27.97 -10.73 7.93
CA ARG A 78 29.06 -11.65 7.57
C ARG A 78 29.13 -11.81 6.06
N LYS A 79 30.32 -11.73 5.48
CA LYS A 79 30.53 -11.74 4.02
C LYS A 79 31.01 -13.11 3.56
N ILE A 80 30.31 -13.70 2.60
CA ILE A 80 30.74 -14.91 1.91
C ILE A 80 31.52 -14.51 0.65
N THR A 81 32.77 -14.98 0.52
CA THR A 81 33.64 -14.66 -0.64
C THR A 81 33.95 -15.86 -1.54
N SER A 82 33.55 -17.07 -1.15
CA SER A 82 33.67 -18.28 -1.96
C SER A 82 32.36 -18.65 -2.67
N ARG A 83 32.42 -19.66 -3.56
CA ARG A 83 31.23 -20.40 -3.98
C ARG A 83 30.55 -21.02 -2.75
N VAL A 84 29.22 -21.07 -2.75
CA VAL A 84 28.43 -21.68 -1.68
C VAL A 84 28.36 -23.19 -1.93
N GLY A 85 28.85 -23.96 -0.97
CA GLY A 85 29.09 -25.39 -1.11
C GLY A 85 29.19 -26.12 0.21
N LYS A 86 29.82 -27.29 0.20
CA LYS A 86 30.15 -28.02 1.45
C LYS A 86 31.05 -27.21 2.39
N ARG A 87 31.98 -26.45 1.81
CA ARG A 87 32.83 -25.49 2.53
C ARG A 87 32.59 -24.08 1.99
N ILE A 88 32.67 -23.09 2.88
CA ILE A 88 32.47 -21.68 2.54
C ILE A 88 33.50 -20.80 3.25
N ILE A 89 33.94 -19.73 2.58
CA ILE A 89 34.79 -18.71 3.16
C ILE A 89 33.91 -17.56 3.66
N VAL A 90 33.81 -17.41 4.97
CA VAL A 90 33.03 -16.36 5.66
C VAL A 90 34.00 -15.44 6.40
N ASP A 91 34.01 -14.16 6.05
CA ASP A 91 34.92 -13.14 6.61
C ASP A 91 36.40 -13.57 6.56
N GLY A 92 36.79 -14.25 5.48
CA GLY A 92 38.15 -14.75 5.26
C GLY A 92 38.48 -16.07 5.96
N LYS A 93 37.57 -16.64 6.75
CA LYS A 93 37.73 -17.96 7.39
C LYS A 93 37.04 -19.06 6.60
N ASP A 94 37.76 -20.14 6.35
CA ASP A 94 37.22 -21.32 5.65
C ASP A 94 36.52 -22.25 6.66
N CYS A 95 35.21 -22.43 6.48
CA CYS A 95 34.33 -23.12 7.41
C CYS A 95 33.60 -24.30 6.74
N LEU A 96 33.33 -25.35 7.52
CA LEU A 96 32.33 -26.36 7.14
C LEU A 96 30.95 -25.70 7.16
N ASN A 97 30.18 -25.86 6.08
CA ASN A 97 28.91 -25.19 5.90
C ASN A 97 27.74 -26.06 6.34
N LEU A 98 27.09 -25.67 7.44
CA LEU A 98 25.80 -26.21 7.88
C LEU A 98 24.73 -25.09 7.97
N ALA A 99 25.00 -23.95 7.34
CA ALA A 99 24.20 -22.73 7.43
C ALA A 99 23.25 -22.53 6.23
N THR A 100 23.48 -23.24 5.13
CA THR A 100 22.74 -23.03 3.87
C THR A 100 21.84 -24.20 3.51
N HIS A 101 20.67 -23.90 2.95
CA HIS A 101 19.65 -24.86 2.51
C HIS A 101 20.02 -25.59 1.19
N ASN A 102 21.22 -26.19 1.11
CA ASN A 102 21.72 -26.91 -0.07
C ASN A 102 21.69 -28.43 0.15
N TYR A 103 20.50 -29.00 0.38
CA TYR A 103 20.35 -30.37 0.87
C TYR A 103 20.95 -31.43 -0.06
N LEU A 104 20.74 -31.29 -1.37
CA LEU A 104 21.25 -32.23 -2.37
C LEU A 104 22.66 -31.89 -2.87
N SER A 105 23.27 -30.83 -2.35
CA SER A 105 24.61 -30.37 -2.76
C SER A 105 24.73 -30.06 -4.26
N LEU A 106 23.63 -29.64 -4.89
CA LEU A 106 23.56 -29.37 -6.33
C LEU A 106 24.09 -27.99 -6.72
N THR A 107 24.22 -27.04 -5.78
CA THR A 107 24.71 -25.67 -6.08
C THR A 107 26.10 -25.63 -6.72
N GLU A 108 26.95 -26.63 -6.47
CA GLU A 108 28.31 -26.72 -7.05
C GLU A 108 28.39 -27.63 -8.28
N ASN A 109 27.25 -28.12 -8.78
CA ASN A 109 27.22 -29.07 -9.87
C ASN A 109 27.65 -28.42 -11.21
N ALA A 110 28.68 -29.00 -11.83
CA ALA A 110 29.26 -28.48 -13.07
C ALA A 110 28.32 -28.59 -14.29
N GLU A 111 27.39 -29.55 -14.30
CA GLU A 111 26.40 -29.71 -15.37
C GLU A 111 25.36 -28.58 -15.33
N ILE A 112 24.84 -28.27 -14.13
CA ILE A 112 23.93 -27.13 -13.90
C ILE A 112 24.60 -25.82 -14.31
N GLU A 113 25.85 -25.60 -13.91
CA GLU A 113 26.62 -24.40 -14.28
C GLU A 113 26.78 -24.29 -15.81
N LYS A 114 27.17 -25.39 -16.45
CA LYS A 114 27.31 -25.44 -17.91
C LYS A 114 25.99 -25.12 -18.62
N LYS A 115 24.87 -25.70 -18.17
CA LYS A 115 23.54 -25.43 -18.74
C LYS A 115 23.04 -24.02 -18.51
N ALA A 116 23.31 -23.44 -17.34
CA ALA A 116 23.02 -22.04 -17.09
C ALA A 116 23.80 -21.13 -18.05
N ILE A 117 25.10 -21.37 -18.28
CA ILE A 117 25.93 -20.59 -19.21
C ILE A 117 25.42 -20.72 -20.66
N GLU A 118 25.10 -21.94 -21.11
CA GLU A 118 24.51 -22.18 -22.43
C GLU A 118 23.20 -21.42 -22.61
N THR A 119 22.35 -21.42 -21.57
CA THR A 119 21.06 -20.72 -21.55
C THR A 119 21.25 -19.21 -21.61
N VAL A 120 22.19 -18.64 -20.85
CA VAL A 120 22.51 -17.20 -20.92
C VAL A 120 22.96 -16.81 -22.32
N LYS A 121 23.78 -17.64 -23.00
CA LYS A 121 24.20 -17.37 -24.38
C LYS A 121 23.04 -17.38 -25.38
N LYS A 122 22.01 -18.20 -25.13
CA LYS A 122 20.84 -18.32 -26.02
C LYS A 122 19.77 -17.25 -25.75
N TYR A 123 19.42 -16.99 -24.49
CA TYR A 123 18.27 -16.17 -24.11
C TYR A 123 18.63 -14.85 -23.41
N GLY A 124 19.90 -14.64 -23.07
CA GLY A 124 20.32 -13.52 -22.21
C GLY A 124 20.06 -13.78 -20.73
N VAL A 125 20.13 -12.71 -19.94
CA VAL A 125 20.11 -12.78 -18.47
C VAL A 125 18.70 -12.87 -17.86
N GLY A 126 17.65 -12.51 -18.60
CA GLY A 126 16.28 -12.48 -18.09
C GLY A 126 15.26 -12.11 -19.15
N SER A 127 13.99 -12.42 -18.89
CA SER A 127 12.86 -12.08 -19.78
C SER A 127 12.36 -10.64 -19.60
N CYS A 128 12.67 -10.01 -18.46
CA CYS A 128 12.28 -8.66 -18.07
C CYS A 128 10.77 -8.37 -18.17
N GLY A 129 9.92 -9.41 -18.13
CA GLY A 129 8.47 -9.28 -18.24
C GLY A 129 7.71 -10.34 -17.45
N PRO A 130 6.44 -10.07 -17.09
CA PRO A 130 5.58 -11.05 -16.43
C PRO A 130 5.15 -12.19 -17.35
N ARG A 131 4.84 -13.35 -16.77
CA ARG A 131 4.48 -14.59 -17.50
C ARG A 131 3.22 -14.44 -18.36
N GLY A 132 2.25 -13.64 -17.93
CA GLY A 132 1.00 -13.41 -18.65
C GLY A 132 1.09 -12.47 -19.87
N PHE A 133 2.27 -11.92 -20.16
CA PHE A 133 2.49 -11.01 -21.29
C PHE A 133 3.64 -11.53 -22.16
N TYR A 134 4.80 -10.86 -22.17
CA TYR A 134 5.97 -11.22 -22.98
C TYR A 134 7.10 -11.89 -22.18
N GLY A 135 6.85 -12.26 -20.91
CA GLY A 135 7.85 -12.87 -20.04
C GLY A 135 8.03 -14.38 -20.21
N THR A 136 7.13 -15.06 -20.92
CA THR A 136 7.19 -16.52 -21.07
C THR A 136 8.08 -16.91 -22.25
N VAL A 137 9.12 -17.69 -21.97
CA VAL A 137 9.94 -18.40 -22.97
C VAL A 137 9.77 -19.91 -22.82
N ASP A 138 10.14 -20.67 -23.86
CA ASP A 138 10.04 -22.13 -23.96
C ASP A 138 10.50 -22.90 -22.72
N VAL A 139 11.67 -22.56 -22.16
CA VAL A 139 12.19 -23.25 -20.96
C VAL A 139 11.26 -23.15 -19.74
N HIS A 140 10.43 -22.11 -19.63
CA HIS A 140 9.46 -22.02 -18.53
C HIS A 140 8.35 -23.04 -18.66
N LEU A 141 7.89 -23.28 -19.89
CA LEU A 141 6.85 -24.26 -20.18
C LEU A 141 7.40 -25.67 -19.98
N GLU A 142 8.65 -25.90 -20.39
CA GLU A 142 9.38 -27.13 -20.12
C GLU A 142 9.51 -27.38 -18.61
N LEU A 143 9.93 -26.40 -17.81
CA LEU A 143 10.03 -26.57 -16.36
C LEU A 143 8.66 -26.88 -15.73
N GLU A 144 7.58 -26.23 -16.17
CA GLU A 144 6.23 -26.53 -15.70
C GLU A 144 5.81 -27.97 -16.04
N GLU A 145 6.07 -28.43 -17.27
CA GLU A 145 5.81 -29.80 -17.68
C GLU A 145 6.64 -30.81 -16.86
N ARG A 146 7.95 -30.56 -16.70
CA ARG A 146 8.85 -31.43 -15.94
C ARG A 146 8.45 -31.51 -14.47
N LEU A 147 8.04 -30.41 -13.85
CA LEU A 147 7.55 -30.40 -12.46
C LEU A 147 6.24 -31.19 -12.32
N ALA A 148 5.30 -31.04 -13.26
CA ALA A 148 4.05 -31.79 -13.27
C ALA A 148 4.31 -33.31 -13.41
N GLN A 149 5.20 -33.69 -14.33
CA GLN A 149 5.63 -35.08 -14.54
C GLN A 149 6.32 -35.65 -13.29
N PHE A 150 7.31 -34.93 -12.74
CA PHE A 150 8.04 -35.35 -11.56
C PHE A 150 7.11 -35.53 -10.36
N MET A 151 6.20 -34.59 -10.13
CA MET A 151 5.22 -34.64 -9.04
C MET A 151 4.05 -35.57 -9.31
N GLN A 152 3.92 -36.13 -10.53
CA GLN A 152 2.79 -36.97 -10.95
C GLN A 152 1.44 -36.28 -10.77
N MET A 153 1.35 -35.03 -11.20
CA MET A 153 0.15 -34.19 -11.17
C MET A 153 -0.17 -33.69 -12.58
N GLU A 154 -1.38 -33.16 -12.78
CA GLU A 154 -1.83 -32.74 -14.12
C GLU A 154 -1.05 -31.56 -14.66
N GLU A 155 -0.87 -30.51 -13.85
CA GLU A 155 -0.18 -29.29 -14.27
C GLU A 155 0.65 -28.68 -13.15
N ALA A 156 1.60 -27.82 -13.54
CA ALA A 156 2.39 -26.97 -12.66
C ALA A 156 2.39 -25.51 -13.14
N VAL A 157 2.60 -24.59 -12.21
CA VAL A 157 2.90 -23.18 -12.51
C VAL A 157 4.14 -22.74 -11.76
N VAL A 158 5.01 -21.99 -12.45
CA VAL A 158 6.29 -21.50 -11.89
C VAL A 158 6.26 -20.00 -11.63
N TYR A 159 6.81 -19.62 -10.48
CA TYR A 159 6.99 -18.26 -9.97
C TYR A 159 8.48 -17.90 -9.92
N SER A 160 8.77 -16.59 -9.95
CA SER A 160 10.14 -16.07 -9.89
C SER A 160 10.77 -16.12 -8.50
N TYR A 161 9.99 -16.29 -7.43
CA TYR A 161 10.50 -16.32 -6.05
C TYR A 161 9.66 -17.23 -5.15
N GLY A 162 10.29 -18.05 -4.30
CA GLY A 162 9.62 -19.06 -3.47
C GLY A 162 8.66 -18.43 -2.46
N PHE A 163 9.09 -17.39 -1.75
CA PHE A 163 8.22 -16.65 -0.83
C PHE A 163 6.98 -16.08 -1.53
N SER A 164 7.15 -15.45 -2.70
CA SER A 164 6.06 -14.87 -3.48
C SER A 164 5.09 -15.92 -4.02
N THR A 165 5.56 -17.14 -4.27
CA THR A 165 4.74 -18.29 -4.68
C THR A 165 3.66 -18.56 -3.64
N ILE A 166 4.09 -18.87 -2.41
CA ILE A 166 3.20 -19.26 -1.31
C ILE A 166 2.31 -18.08 -0.91
N ALA A 167 2.89 -16.88 -0.76
CA ALA A 167 2.14 -15.69 -0.39
C ALA A 167 1.10 -15.26 -1.44
N SER A 168 1.27 -15.65 -2.71
CA SER A 168 0.30 -15.40 -3.79
C SER A 168 -0.69 -16.54 -4.02
N ALA A 169 -0.30 -17.78 -3.75
CA ALA A 169 -1.14 -18.97 -3.90
C ALA A 169 -2.34 -18.96 -2.96
N ILE A 170 -2.11 -18.67 -1.68
CA ILE A 170 -3.18 -18.65 -0.67
C ILE A 170 -4.31 -17.66 -1.01
N PRO A 171 -4.05 -16.35 -1.25
CA PRO A 171 -5.11 -15.38 -1.53
C PRO A 171 -5.76 -15.56 -2.92
N ALA A 172 -5.19 -16.36 -3.82
CA ALA A 172 -5.83 -16.69 -5.09
C ALA A 172 -7.13 -17.49 -4.88
N TYR A 173 -7.18 -18.36 -3.88
CA TYR A 173 -8.34 -19.20 -3.53
C TYR A 173 -9.10 -18.73 -2.31
N CYS A 174 -8.38 -18.45 -1.22
CA CYS A 174 -8.94 -18.07 0.07
C CYS A 174 -9.39 -16.61 0.01
N LYS A 175 -10.67 -16.35 0.29
CA LYS A 175 -11.30 -15.02 0.29
C LYS A 175 -11.94 -14.74 1.65
N ARG A 176 -12.34 -13.48 1.86
CA ARG A 176 -12.92 -12.97 3.12
C ARG A 176 -14.06 -13.79 3.75
N LYS A 177 -14.85 -14.51 2.94
CA LYS A 177 -15.97 -15.35 3.43
C LYS A 177 -15.55 -16.78 3.80
N ASP A 178 -14.34 -17.20 3.43
CA ASP A 178 -13.88 -18.57 3.64
C ASP A 178 -13.28 -18.76 5.03
N MET A 179 -13.28 -20.02 5.48
CA MET A 179 -12.63 -20.45 6.71
C MET A 179 -11.30 -21.12 6.37
N VAL A 180 -10.22 -20.68 6.99
CA VAL A 180 -8.89 -21.27 6.81
C VAL A 180 -8.40 -21.80 8.15
N PHE A 181 -8.12 -23.08 8.21
CA PHE A 181 -7.48 -23.76 9.32
C PHE A 181 -6.00 -23.87 9.02
N VAL A 182 -5.14 -23.53 9.97
CA VAL A 182 -3.70 -23.49 9.76
C VAL A 182 -2.96 -23.82 11.05
N ASP A 183 -1.82 -24.48 10.93
CA ASP A 183 -0.96 -24.78 12.07
C ASP A 183 -0.37 -23.46 12.64
N GLU A 184 -0.21 -23.37 13.95
CA GLU A 184 0.29 -22.13 14.59
C GLU A 184 1.76 -21.79 14.27
N LYS A 185 2.57 -22.77 13.85
CA LYS A 185 4.01 -22.59 13.56
C LYS A 185 4.36 -22.51 12.08
N VAL A 186 3.38 -22.21 11.23
CA VAL A 186 3.63 -22.05 9.80
C VAL A 186 4.64 -20.93 9.48
N ASN A 187 5.40 -21.14 8.40
CA ASN A 187 6.38 -20.22 7.86
C ASN A 187 5.76 -18.85 7.56
N PHE A 188 6.59 -17.81 7.63
CA PHE A 188 6.20 -16.42 7.42
C PHE A 188 5.56 -16.17 6.04
N SER A 189 5.97 -16.90 5.00
CA SER A 189 5.34 -16.82 3.66
C SER A 189 3.85 -17.19 3.69
N ILE A 190 3.49 -18.26 4.42
CA ILE A 190 2.10 -18.68 4.63
C ILE A 190 1.36 -17.60 5.41
N GLN A 191 1.96 -17.08 6.49
CA GLN A 191 1.35 -16.00 7.30
C GLN A 191 1.01 -14.77 6.43
N LYS A 192 1.89 -14.37 5.51
CA LYS A 192 1.62 -13.24 4.60
C LYS A 192 0.57 -13.56 3.54
N GLY A 193 0.51 -14.79 3.04
CA GLY A 193 -0.58 -15.23 2.18
C GLY A 193 -1.94 -15.20 2.90
N LEU A 194 -1.98 -15.58 4.18
CA LEU A 194 -3.16 -15.50 5.02
C LEU A 194 -3.60 -14.05 5.25
N ASP A 195 -2.67 -13.15 5.59
CA ASP A 195 -2.93 -11.71 5.75
C ASP A 195 -3.53 -11.11 4.46
N ALA A 196 -2.93 -11.45 3.31
CA ALA A 196 -3.39 -10.99 2.00
C ALA A 196 -4.79 -11.53 1.65
N SER A 197 -5.13 -12.75 2.08
CA SER A 197 -6.43 -13.39 1.80
C SER A 197 -7.61 -12.70 2.50
N ARG A 198 -7.35 -12.06 3.65
CA ARG A 198 -8.37 -11.47 4.55
C ARG A 198 -9.46 -12.47 4.98
N SER A 199 -9.16 -13.77 4.94
CA SER A 199 -10.08 -14.86 5.28
C SER A 199 -10.31 -14.97 6.79
N ASN A 200 -11.28 -15.79 7.21
CA ASN A 200 -11.46 -16.10 8.63
C ASN A 200 -10.52 -17.24 9.03
N ILE A 201 -9.46 -16.90 9.75
CA ILE A 201 -8.37 -17.81 10.07
C ILE A 201 -8.56 -18.42 11.47
N LYS A 202 -8.37 -19.74 11.58
CA LYS A 202 -8.36 -20.50 12.82
C LYS A 202 -7.07 -21.29 12.93
N TYR A 203 -6.27 -20.94 13.93
CA TYR A 203 -5.05 -21.64 14.24
C TYR A 203 -5.35 -22.84 15.13
N PHE A 204 -4.74 -23.98 14.84
CA PHE A 204 -4.70 -25.15 15.73
C PHE A 204 -3.28 -25.34 16.24
N LYS A 205 -3.15 -25.98 17.41
CA LYS A 205 -1.84 -26.22 18.03
C LYS A 205 -0.90 -27.01 17.10
N HIS A 206 0.39 -26.71 17.20
CA HIS A 206 1.38 -27.29 16.30
C HIS A 206 1.34 -28.83 16.27
N ASN A 207 1.13 -29.41 15.08
CA ASN A 207 1.00 -30.84 14.84
C ASN A 207 -0.10 -31.57 15.66
N ASP A 208 -1.04 -30.84 16.26
CA ASP A 208 -2.10 -31.39 17.10
C ASP A 208 -3.39 -31.62 16.30
N VAL A 209 -3.55 -32.86 15.82
CA VAL A 209 -4.73 -33.30 15.05
C VAL A 209 -6.01 -33.27 15.90
N GLU A 210 -5.92 -33.53 17.21
CA GLU A 210 -7.07 -33.55 18.10
C GLU A 210 -7.61 -32.14 18.33
N ASP A 211 -6.73 -31.16 18.49
CA ASP A 211 -7.10 -29.75 18.60
C ASP A 211 -7.75 -29.24 17.31
N LEU A 212 -7.21 -29.62 16.14
CA LEU A 212 -7.85 -29.34 14.86
C LEU A 212 -9.26 -29.95 14.80
N GLU A 213 -9.43 -31.22 15.17
CA GLU A 213 -10.74 -31.87 15.17
C GLU A 213 -11.73 -31.18 16.14
N ARG A 214 -11.26 -30.77 17.31
CA ARG A 214 -12.05 -30.01 18.30
C ARG A 214 -12.55 -28.69 17.71
N ILE A 215 -11.69 -27.94 17.03
CA ILE A 215 -12.03 -26.68 16.36
C ILE A 215 -13.05 -26.93 15.23
N LEU A 216 -12.84 -27.97 14.42
CA LEU A 216 -13.75 -28.36 13.33
C LEU A 216 -15.14 -28.77 13.83
N LYS A 217 -15.22 -29.50 14.96
CA LYS A 217 -16.48 -29.86 15.63
C LYS A 217 -17.21 -28.62 16.12
N ALA A 218 -16.52 -27.70 16.79
CA ALA A 218 -17.10 -26.45 17.27
C ALA A 218 -17.67 -25.61 16.11
N GLN A 219 -16.92 -25.48 15.01
CA GLN A 219 -17.37 -24.75 13.82
C GLN A 219 -18.60 -25.42 13.16
N SER A 220 -18.61 -26.75 13.09
CA SER A 220 -19.74 -27.50 12.52
C SER A 220 -21.00 -27.35 13.38
N GLY A 221 -20.87 -27.26 14.70
CA GLY A 221 -21.98 -27.00 15.63
C GLY A 221 -22.58 -25.61 15.49
N LEU A 222 -21.75 -24.58 15.24
CA LEU A 222 -22.21 -23.20 15.00
C LEU A 222 -23.03 -23.10 13.71
N ASN A 223 -22.60 -23.78 12.65
CA ASN A 223 -23.30 -23.77 11.35
C ASN A 223 -24.69 -24.42 11.42
N LYS A 224 -24.88 -25.46 12.25
CA LYS A 224 -26.20 -26.10 12.44
C LYS A 224 -27.22 -25.18 13.12
N LYS A 225 -26.76 -24.24 13.97
CA LYS A 225 -27.65 -23.30 14.69
C LYS A 225 -28.11 -22.13 13.82
N ASN A 226 -27.32 -21.74 12.82
CA ASN A 226 -27.60 -20.62 11.93
C ASN A 226 -28.12 -21.11 10.56
N THR A 227 -29.34 -21.66 10.52
CA THR A 227 -29.96 -22.25 9.32
C THR A 227 -30.25 -21.28 8.18
N LYS A 228 -30.24 -19.96 8.42
CA LYS A 228 -30.54 -18.94 7.41
C LYS A 228 -29.33 -18.47 6.57
N ASN A 229 -28.10 -18.71 7.03
CA ASN A 229 -26.85 -18.24 6.38
C ASN A 229 -25.94 -19.41 5.95
N ILE A 230 -26.50 -20.58 5.62
CA ILE A 230 -25.75 -21.76 5.13
C ILE A 230 -25.34 -21.60 3.65
N GLU A 231 -25.05 -20.38 3.19
CA GLU A 231 -24.42 -20.20 1.87
C GLU A 231 -22.93 -20.54 1.98
N THR A 232 -22.61 -21.80 1.69
CA THR A 232 -21.37 -22.27 1.04
C THR A 232 -20.06 -21.66 1.53
N THR A 233 -19.82 -21.61 2.85
CA THR A 233 -18.49 -21.28 3.38
C THR A 233 -17.49 -22.36 2.99
N ARG A 234 -16.56 -22.05 2.09
CA ARG A 234 -15.47 -22.97 1.74
C ARG A 234 -14.50 -23.04 2.91
N LYS A 235 -13.94 -24.23 3.12
CA LYS A 235 -13.01 -24.50 4.20
C LYS A 235 -11.69 -24.99 3.62
N PHE A 236 -10.60 -24.41 4.10
CA PHE A 236 -9.25 -24.74 3.68
C PHE A 236 -8.44 -25.17 4.90
N LEU A 237 -7.53 -26.12 4.72
CA LEU A 237 -6.48 -26.50 5.66
C LEU A 237 -5.14 -26.19 4.99
N ILE A 238 -4.27 -25.46 5.66
CA ILE A 238 -2.94 -25.12 5.15
C ILE A 238 -1.90 -25.61 6.15
N VAL A 239 -0.94 -26.41 5.68
CA VAL A 239 0.14 -27.00 6.49
C VAL A 239 1.44 -27.03 5.70
N GLU A 240 2.57 -27.18 6.39
CA GLU A 240 3.86 -27.50 5.78
C GLU A 240 4.09 -29.01 5.82
N GLY A 241 4.83 -29.55 4.85
CA GLY A 241 5.31 -30.94 4.89
C GLY A 241 6.30 -31.14 6.02
N ILE A 242 7.46 -30.48 5.92
CA ILE A 242 8.36 -30.22 7.06
C ILE A 242 8.30 -28.73 7.40
N TYR A 243 8.01 -28.41 8.65
CA TYR A 243 7.91 -27.02 9.12
C TYR A 243 9.28 -26.35 9.20
N MET A 244 9.47 -25.25 8.49
CA MET A 244 10.73 -24.48 8.47
C MET A 244 11.19 -24.00 9.87
N ASN A 245 10.25 -23.72 10.76
CA ASN A 245 10.53 -23.12 12.07
C ASN A 245 10.86 -24.14 13.18
N THR A 246 10.59 -25.43 12.95
CA THR A 246 10.78 -26.50 13.95
C THR A 246 11.53 -27.72 13.40
N GLY A 247 11.52 -27.91 12.08
CA GLY A 247 12.02 -29.11 11.41
C GLY A 247 11.16 -30.36 11.67
N THR A 248 9.94 -30.22 12.20
CA THR A 248 9.02 -31.34 12.45
C THR A 248 8.24 -31.70 11.19
N LEU A 249 7.84 -32.97 11.07
CA LEU A 249 7.02 -33.49 9.97
C LEU A 249 5.54 -33.35 10.31
N CYS A 250 4.68 -33.01 9.34
CA CYS A 250 3.23 -32.97 9.58
C CYS A 250 2.60 -34.38 9.60
N PRO A 251 1.56 -34.61 10.42
CA PRO A 251 0.79 -35.86 10.45
C PRO A 251 -0.19 -35.93 9.26
N LEU A 252 0.33 -36.00 8.03
CA LEU A 252 -0.46 -35.87 6.81
C LEU A 252 -1.61 -36.89 6.69
N PRO A 253 -1.45 -38.20 6.98
CA PRO A 253 -2.53 -39.18 6.86
C PRO A 253 -3.76 -38.83 7.71
N GLU A 254 -3.54 -38.40 8.95
CA GLU A 254 -4.59 -38.03 9.88
C GLU A 254 -5.27 -36.72 9.47
N LEU A 255 -4.50 -35.73 8.99
CA LEU A 255 -5.01 -34.48 8.47
C LEU A 255 -5.90 -34.72 7.23
N VAL A 256 -5.47 -35.56 6.30
CA VAL A 256 -6.24 -35.95 5.11
C VAL A 256 -7.53 -36.66 5.50
N ALA A 257 -7.50 -37.54 6.50
CA ALA A 257 -8.71 -38.17 7.03
C ALA A 257 -9.72 -37.13 7.57
N LEU A 258 -9.24 -36.10 8.28
CA LEU A 258 -10.08 -34.97 8.71
C LEU A 258 -10.60 -34.15 7.52
N CYS A 259 -9.79 -33.91 6.48
CA CYS A 259 -10.22 -33.22 5.27
C CYS A 259 -11.39 -33.96 4.60
N ARG A 260 -11.32 -35.28 4.46
CA ARG A 260 -12.41 -36.12 3.90
C ARG A 260 -13.68 -36.05 4.77
N LYS A 261 -13.53 -36.11 6.09
CA LYS A 261 -14.61 -36.10 7.07
C LYS A 261 -15.35 -34.76 7.14
N TYR A 262 -14.60 -33.66 7.14
CA TYR A 262 -15.13 -32.30 7.32
C TYR A 262 -15.25 -31.47 6.02
N LYS A 263 -14.90 -32.08 4.88
CA LYS A 263 -14.94 -31.49 3.53
C LYS A 263 -14.07 -30.22 3.45
N LEU A 264 -12.82 -30.35 3.88
CA LEU A 264 -11.79 -29.32 3.75
C LEU A 264 -11.05 -29.51 2.43
N ARG A 265 -10.62 -28.40 1.82
CA ARG A 265 -9.57 -28.40 0.80
C ARG A 265 -8.23 -28.28 1.49
N ILE A 266 -7.19 -28.97 1.04
CA ILE A 266 -5.87 -28.96 1.69
C ILE A 266 -4.80 -28.42 0.76
N PHE A 267 -4.05 -27.43 1.25
CA PHE A 267 -2.83 -26.92 0.63
C PHE A 267 -1.63 -27.35 1.48
N VAL A 268 -0.64 -27.95 0.84
CA VAL A 268 0.59 -28.41 1.50
C VAL A 268 1.78 -27.64 0.93
N ASP A 269 2.51 -26.95 1.79
CA ASP A 269 3.81 -26.36 1.45
C ASP A 269 4.90 -27.43 1.63
N GLU A 270 5.39 -27.95 0.51
CA GLU A 270 6.45 -28.95 0.40
C GLU A 270 7.83 -28.31 0.27
N SER A 271 8.02 -27.02 0.53
CA SER A 271 9.29 -26.35 0.20
C SER A 271 10.53 -27.05 0.79
N ILE A 272 10.45 -27.57 2.02
CA ILE A 272 11.55 -28.32 2.66
C ILE A 272 11.55 -29.80 2.26
N SER A 273 10.36 -30.42 2.18
CA SER A 273 10.20 -31.86 1.97
C SER A 273 10.39 -32.29 0.51
N PHE A 274 10.13 -31.39 -0.44
CA PHE A 274 10.44 -31.59 -1.85
C PHE A 274 11.95 -31.74 -2.06
N GLY A 275 12.33 -32.83 -2.73
CA GLY A 275 13.72 -33.25 -2.92
C GLY A 275 14.40 -33.80 -1.67
N THR A 276 13.71 -33.96 -0.54
CA THR A 276 14.33 -34.44 0.72
C THR A 276 13.61 -35.61 1.37
N LEU A 277 12.29 -35.74 1.13
CA LEU A 277 11.47 -36.86 1.59
C LEU A 277 10.90 -37.68 0.44
N GLY A 278 10.64 -38.96 0.74
CA GLY A 278 10.15 -39.94 -0.22
C GLY A 278 11.29 -40.72 -0.89
N ALA A 279 10.95 -41.85 -1.51
CA ALA A 279 11.95 -42.68 -2.20
C ALA A 279 12.53 -41.98 -3.44
N THR A 280 11.75 -41.10 -4.06
CA THR A 280 12.12 -40.34 -5.26
C THR A 280 12.16 -38.84 -5.02
N GLY A 281 12.11 -38.38 -3.76
CA GLY A 281 12.18 -36.96 -3.43
C GLY A 281 10.91 -36.16 -3.73
N ARG A 282 9.73 -36.79 -3.85
CA ARG A 282 8.47 -36.09 -4.17
C ARG A 282 7.76 -35.50 -2.94
N GLY A 283 8.35 -35.58 -1.75
CA GLY A 283 7.85 -34.93 -0.56
C GLY A 283 7.03 -35.80 0.38
N VAL A 284 6.25 -35.15 1.24
CA VAL A 284 5.52 -35.79 2.35
C VAL A 284 4.41 -36.72 1.87
N THR A 285 3.80 -36.42 0.73
CA THR A 285 2.79 -37.30 0.10
C THR A 285 3.37 -38.68 -0.24
N GLU A 286 4.57 -38.71 -0.82
CA GLU A 286 5.28 -39.96 -1.13
C GLU A 286 5.74 -40.67 0.14
N HIS A 287 6.25 -39.92 1.12
CA HIS A 287 6.74 -40.46 2.39
C HIS A 287 5.68 -41.29 3.13
N PHE A 288 4.44 -40.81 3.15
CA PHE A 288 3.32 -41.50 3.80
C PHE A 288 2.49 -42.38 2.86
N ASN A 289 2.85 -42.48 1.58
CA ASN A 289 2.06 -43.16 0.55
C ASN A 289 0.60 -42.64 0.48
N VAL A 290 0.42 -41.32 0.67
CA VAL A 290 -0.87 -40.65 0.51
C VAL A 290 -1.05 -40.33 -0.98
N PRO A 291 -2.16 -40.74 -1.61
CA PRO A 291 -2.41 -40.42 -3.01
C PRO A 291 -2.46 -38.91 -3.24
N ARG A 292 -1.68 -38.41 -4.21
CA ARG A 292 -1.51 -36.96 -4.43
C ARG A 292 -2.79 -36.24 -4.84
N HIS A 293 -3.73 -36.94 -5.48
CA HIS A 293 -5.05 -36.39 -5.84
C HIS A 293 -5.92 -36.05 -4.62
N GLU A 294 -5.51 -36.45 -3.41
CA GLU A 294 -6.15 -36.03 -2.16
C GLU A 294 -5.66 -34.68 -1.66
N ILE A 295 -4.60 -34.14 -2.26
CA ILE A 295 -4.07 -32.81 -1.98
C ILE A 295 -4.51 -31.88 -3.10
N ASP A 296 -5.27 -30.83 -2.76
CA ASP A 296 -5.80 -29.90 -3.77
C ASP A 296 -4.67 -29.08 -4.41
N MET A 297 -3.70 -28.63 -3.60
CA MET A 297 -2.54 -27.89 -4.10
C MET A 297 -1.30 -28.22 -3.30
N ILE A 298 -0.22 -28.52 -4.01
CA ILE A 298 1.12 -28.58 -3.44
C ILE A 298 1.87 -27.33 -3.89
N MET A 299 2.45 -26.61 -2.93
CA MET A 299 3.30 -25.44 -3.15
C MET A 299 4.73 -25.81 -2.76
N GLY A 300 5.73 -25.28 -3.44
CA GLY A 300 7.13 -25.56 -3.10
C GLY A 300 8.09 -24.50 -3.57
N SER A 301 9.26 -24.45 -2.94
CA SER A 301 10.38 -23.60 -3.34
C SER A 301 11.37 -24.38 -4.22
N LEU A 302 11.92 -23.70 -5.23
CA LEU A 302 13.04 -24.19 -6.04
C LEU A 302 14.41 -23.77 -5.46
N GLU A 303 14.40 -23.01 -4.36
CA GLU A 303 15.60 -22.37 -3.80
C GLU A 303 16.51 -23.32 -3.03
N TRP A 304 15.97 -24.46 -2.59
CA TRP A 304 16.67 -25.35 -1.67
C TRP A 304 17.16 -26.61 -2.37
N ALA A 305 16.34 -27.68 -2.42
CA ALA A 305 16.76 -28.95 -3.01
C ALA A 305 17.13 -28.85 -4.50
N ILE A 306 16.53 -27.92 -5.25
CA ILE A 306 16.71 -27.75 -6.70
C ILE A 306 17.90 -26.83 -7.06
N ALA A 307 18.56 -26.20 -6.09
CA ALA A 307 19.71 -25.32 -6.32
C ALA A 307 19.46 -24.23 -7.40
N SER A 308 18.24 -23.72 -7.49
CA SER A 308 17.86 -22.61 -8.35
C SER A 308 17.22 -21.49 -7.52
N ILE A 309 16.41 -20.63 -8.12
CA ILE A 309 15.55 -19.66 -7.43
C ILE A 309 14.15 -19.82 -8.02
N GLY A 310 13.13 -19.48 -7.23
CA GLY A 310 11.74 -19.52 -7.65
C GLY A 310 10.91 -20.44 -6.78
N GLY A 311 9.68 -20.64 -7.22
CA GLY A 311 8.80 -21.61 -6.59
C GLY A 311 7.78 -22.13 -7.58
N PHE A 312 7.03 -23.13 -7.17
CA PHE A 312 6.04 -23.77 -8.00
C PHE A 312 4.78 -24.11 -7.21
N CYS A 313 3.67 -24.23 -7.94
CA CYS A 313 2.48 -24.93 -7.46
C CYS A 313 2.16 -26.05 -8.43
N VAL A 314 1.81 -27.24 -7.93
CA VAL A 314 1.27 -28.35 -8.73
C VAL A 314 -0.11 -28.76 -8.23
N GLY A 315 -0.96 -29.20 -9.15
CA GLY A 315 -2.37 -29.48 -8.88
C GLY A 315 -3.10 -30.01 -10.11
N SER A 316 -4.44 -30.02 -10.03
CA SER A 316 -5.28 -30.23 -11.22
C SER A 316 -5.22 -29.02 -12.16
N SER A 317 -5.49 -29.25 -13.43
CA SER A 317 -5.46 -28.23 -14.49
C SER A 317 -6.36 -27.03 -14.12
N PHE A 318 -7.55 -27.29 -13.59
CA PHE A 318 -8.48 -26.25 -13.15
C PHE A 318 -7.91 -25.35 -12.04
N ILE A 319 -7.15 -25.93 -11.12
CA ILE A 319 -6.50 -25.17 -10.04
C ILE A 319 -5.38 -24.34 -10.65
N ILE A 320 -4.50 -24.95 -11.44
CA ILE A 320 -3.33 -24.25 -11.99
C ILE A 320 -3.73 -23.12 -12.96
N GLU A 321 -4.73 -23.30 -13.81
CA GLU A 321 -5.27 -22.24 -14.67
C GLU A 321 -5.83 -21.05 -13.86
N HIS A 322 -6.59 -21.33 -12.80
CA HIS A 322 -7.09 -20.27 -11.91
C HIS A 322 -5.94 -19.52 -11.24
N GLN A 323 -4.87 -20.22 -10.89
CA GLN A 323 -3.66 -19.62 -10.31
C GLN A 323 -2.95 -18.68 -11.30
N ARG A 324 -2.87 -19.03 -12.58
CA ARG A 324 -2.27 -18.18 -13.62
C ARG A 324 -3.01 -16.86 -13.81
N LEU A 325 -4.33 -16.84 -13.57
CA LEU A 325 -5.17 -15.65 -13.69
C LEU A 325 -5.21 -14.81 -12.41
N SER A 326 -5.19 -15.47 -11.24
CA SER A 326 -5.47 -14.83 -9.95
C SER A 326 -4.24 -14.64 -9.06
N GLY A 327 -3.13 -15.31 -9.35
CA GLY A 327 -1.91 -15.26 -8.56
C GLY A 327 -1.17 -13.95 -8.77
N LEU A 328 -1.22 -13.03 -7.79
CA LEU A 328 -0.63 -11.70 -7.92
C LEU A 328 0.87 -11.74 -8.24
N GLY A 329 1.64 -12.60 -7.56
CA GLY A 329 3.07 -12.80 -7.84
C GLY A 329 3.37 -13.44 -9.20
N TYR A 330 2.37 -13.97 -9.92
CA TYR A 330 2.51 -14.51 -11.27
C TYR A 330 2.17 -13.44 -12.32
N CYS A 331 1.07 -12.71 -12.11
CA CYS A 331 0.59 -11.70 -13.05
C CYS A 331 1.42 -10.40 -13.01
N PHE A 332 1.91 -10.01 -11.83
CA PHE A 332 2.50 -8.69 -11.59
C PHE A 332 3.98 -8.72 -11.18
N SER A 333 4.65 -9.88 -11.32
CA SER A 333 6.10 -10.00 -11.15
C SER A 333 6.75 -10.42 -12.46
N ALA A 334 8.00 -10.02 -12.68
CA ALA A 334 8.78 -10.54 -13.79
C ALA A 334 8.94 -12.07 -13.66
N SER A 335 9.03 -12.77 -14.79
CA SER A 335 9.20 -14.22 -14.80
C SER A 335 10.56 -14.62 -14.25
N LEU A 336 10.67 -15.90 -13.91
CA LEU A 336 11.95 -16.49 -13.51
C LEU A 336 12.98 -16.32 -14.65
N PRO A 337 14.22 -15.91 -14.40
CA PRO A 337 15.23 -15.89 -15.44
C PRO A 337 15.38 -17.25 -16.16
N PRO A 338 15.50 -17.29 -17.50
CA PRO A 338 15.65 -18.53 -18.25
C PRO A 338 16.81 -19.41 -17.74
N LEU A 339 17.93 -18.79 -17.33
CA LEU A 339 19.09 -19.51 -16.77
C LEU A 339 18.75 -20.30 -15.51
N LEU A 340 17.91 -19.75 -14.62
CA LEU A 340 17.49 -20.39 -13.38
C LEU A 340 16.44 -21.48 -13.67
N THR A 341 15.62 -21.24 -14.69
CA THR A 341 14.65 -22.22 -15.18
C THR A 341 15.38 -23.46 -15.72
N SER A 342 16.39 -23.28 -16.56
CA SER A 342 17.22 -24.39 -17.08
C SER A 342 18.04 -25.08 -16.00
N ALA A 343 18.56 -24.33 -15.03
CA ALA A 343 19.21 -24.90 -13.85
C ALA A 343 18.26 -25.81 -13.07
N ALA A 344 17.01 -25.40 -12.86
CA ALA A 344 16.00 -26.20 -12.19
C ALA A 344 15.63 -27.48 -12.96
N ILE A 345 15.49 -27.41 -14.28
CA ILE A 345 15.26 -28.59 -15.14
C ILE A 345 16.42 -29.57 -14.99
N THR A 346 17.66 -29.09 -15.06
CA THR A 346 18.86 -29.93 -14.94
C THR A 346 18.95 -30.58 -13.55
N SER A 347 18.56 -29.87 -12.48
CA SER A 347 18.46 -30.45 -11.15
C SER A 347 17.43 -31.57 -11.06
N LEU A 348 16.28 -31.43 -11.72
CA LEU A 348 15.27 -32.49 -11.81
C LEU A 348 15.81 -33.71 -12.57
N ASP A 349 16.52 -33.50 -13.68
CA ASP A 349 17.18 -34.59 -14.42
C ASP A 349 18.15 -35.37 -13.51
N ILE A 350 18.97 -34.66 -12.71
CA ILE A 350 19.91 -35.29 -11.78
C ILE A 350 19.16 -36.09 -10.71
N MET A 351 18.06 -35.54 -10.17
CA MET A 351 17.22 -36.22 -9.17
C MET A 351 16.58 -37.50 -9.71
N GLU A 352 16.13 -37.49 -10.96
CA GLU A 352 15.53 -38.66 -11.61
C GLU A 352 16.57 -39.72 -11.98
N ASN A 353 17.75 -39.30 -12.43
CA ASN A 353 18.84 -40.20 -12.84
C ASN A 353 19.62 -40.77 -11.65
N ASN A 354 19.61 -40.12 -10.50
CA ASN A 354 20.34 -40.55 -9.30
C ASN A 354 19.46 -40.56 -8.03
N PRO A 355 18.50 -41.50 -7.93
CA PRO A 355 17.61 -41.58 -6.76
C PRO A 355 18.33 -41.96 -5.45
N GLU A 356 19.55 -42.52 -5.52
CA GLU A 356 20.34 -42.85 -4.32
C GLU A 356 20.74 -41.61 -3.49
N ILE A 357 20.70 -40.42 -4.10
CA ILE A 357 20.98 -39.14 -3.45
C ILE A 357 20.05 -38.90 -2.25
N PHE A 358 18.78 -39.33 -2.34
CA PHE A 358 17.80 -39.18 -1.26
C PHE A 358 18.09 -40.11 -0.09
N ALA A 359 18.51 -41.34 -0.37
CA ALA A 359 18.93 -42.31 0.65
C ALA A 359 20.18 -41.82 1.40
N THR A 360 21.13 -41.24 0.67
CA THR A 360 22.35 -40.63 1.24
C THR A 360 22.00 -39.46 2.17
N LEU A 361 21.14 -38.54 1.74
CA LEU A 361 20.68 -37.43 2.58
C LEU A 361 20.03 -37.94 3.87
N LYS A 362 19.13 -38.93 3.74
CA LYS A 362 18.46 -39.55 4.88
C LYS A 362 19.44 -40.17 5.86
N GLN A 363 20.46 -40.90 5.38
CA GLN A 363 21.51 -41.47 6.23
C GLN A 363 22.29 -40.39 6.97
N ASN A 364 22.66 -39.30 6.30
CA ASN A 364 23.36 -38.17 6.92
C ASN A 364 22.50 -37.48 7.99
N CYS A 365 21.21 -37.28 7.73
CA CYS A 365 20.25 -36.74 8.70
C CYS A 365 20.17 -37.62 9.96
N GLN A 366 20.05 -38.93 9.78
CA GLN A 366 19.99 -39.91 10.87
C GLN A 366 21.31 -39.98 11.66
N ALA A 367 22.45 -39.97 10.98
CA ALA A 367 23.77 -39.96 11.60
C ALA A 367 23.96 -38.73 12.49
N PHE A 368 23.62 -37.55 11.97
CA PHE A 368 23.69 -36.30 12.73
C PHE A 368 22.73 -36.32 13.93
N ASP A 369 21.47 -36.74 13.73
CA ASP A 369 20.45 -36.85 14.79
C ASP A 369 20.90 -37.75 15.95
N ASN A 370 21.45 -38.92 15.63
CA ASN A 370 21.99 -39.86 16.62
C ASN A 370 23.23 -39.32 17.33
N GLY A 371 24.03 -38.50 16.64
CA GLY A 371 25.17 -37.79 17.23
C GLY A 371 24.74 -36.74 18.24
N VAL A 372 23.76 -35.90 17.90
CA VAL A 372 23.25 -34.84 18.78
C VAL A 372 22.66 -35.39 20.07
N LYS A 373 22.00 -36.56 20.04
CA LYS A 373 21.47 -37.22 21.25
C LYS A 373 22.54 -37.51 22.31
N LYS A 374 23.82 -37.59 21.92
CA LYS A 374 24.97 -37.78 22.83
C LYS A 374 25.44 -36.48 23.49
N ILE A 375 24.99 -35.32 23.01
CA ILE A 375 25.33 -34.02 23.58
C ILE A 375 24.34 -33.71 24.71
N ASN A 376 24.82 -33.68 25.95
CA ASN A 376 23.94 -33.51 27.11
C ASN A 376 23.29 -32.14 27.23
N SER A 377 23.87 -31.09 26.65
CA SER A 377 23.41 -29.70 26.81
C SER A 377 22.37 -29.27 25.75
N LEU A 378 22.24 -30.01 24.65
CA LEU A 378 21.37 -29.68 23.53
C LEU A 378 20.29 -30.75 23.33
N GLU A 379 19.15 -30.34 22.81
CA GLU A 379 18.06 -31.22 22.35
C GLU A 379 17.67 -30.87 20.91
N CYS A 380 17.30 -31.88 20.13
CA CYS A 380 16.72 -31.70 18.80
C CYS A 380 15.29 -32.25 18.80
N ILE A 381 14.33 -31.38 18.49
CA ILE A 381 12.90 -31.76 18.37
C ILE A 381 12.50 -32.05 16.93
N SER A 382 13.39 -31.76 15.97
CA SER A 382 13.12 -31.92 14.55
C SER A 382 12.93 -33.40 14.20
N PHE A 383 12.19 -33.67 13.13
CA PHE A 383 12.02 -35.02 12.61
C PHE A 383 13.38 -35.63 12.24
N VAL A 384 13.55 -36.93 12.50
CA VAL A 384 14.84 -37.62 12.37
C VAL A 384 15.38 -37.54 10.94
N ASP A 385 14.52 -37.71 9.92
CA ASP A 385 14.95 -37.61 8.51
C ASP A 385 14.88 -36.16 7.97
N SER A 386 14.52 -35.16 8.79
CA SER A 386 14.52 -33.76 8.34
C SER A 386 15.94 -33.27 8.08
N PRO A 387 16.21 -32.64 6.92
CA PRO A 387 17.51 -32.02 6.65
C PRO A 387 17.66 -30.65 7.33
N VAL A 388 16.60 -30.10 7.90
CA VAL A 388 16.65 -28.94 8.80
C VAL A 388 16.50 -29.42 10.22
N LYS A 389 17.55 -29.22 11.01
CA LYS A 389 17.59 -29.54 12.44
C LYS A 389 17.60 -28.25 13.23
N HIS A 390 16.69 -28.15 14.19
CA HIS A 390 16.70 -27.10 15.20
C HIS A 390 17.22 -27.68 16.51
N LEU A 391 18.35 -27.17 16.98
CA LEU A 391 18.92 -27.52 18.27
C LEU A 391 18.57 -26.45 19.30
N TYR A 392 18.00 -26.88 20.41
CA TYR A 392 17.62 -26.04 21.54
C TYR A 392 18.49 -26.38 22.75
N LEU A 393 18.61 -25.46 23.70
CA LEU A 393 19.19 -25.79 25.01
C LEU A 393 18.22 -26.72 25.74
N LYS A 394 18.74 -27.74 26.44
CA LYS A 394 17.85 -28.62 27.24
C LYS A 394 17.16 -27.87 28.38
N GLU A 395 17.87 -26.94 29.00
CA GLU A 395 17.27 -26.05 29.99
C GLU A 395 16.55 -24.91 29.27
N LYS A 396 15.25 -24.77 29.53
CA LYS A 396 14.46 -23.67 28.99
C LYS A 396 14.70 -22.42 29.83
N LEU A 397 15.33 -21.42 29.21
CA LEU A 397 15.62 -20.14 29.81
C LEU A 397 14.65 -19.06 29.30
N ASP A 398 14.80 -17.85 29.82
CA ASP A 398 14.13 -16.66 29.26
C ASP A 398 14.57 -16.41 27.81
N TYR A 399 13.67 -15.90 26.97
CA TYR A 399 13.87 -15.81 25.52
C TYR A 399 15.16 -15.04 25.16
N ASP A 400 15.39 -13.87 25.75
CA ASP A 400 16.52 -13.02 25.40
C ASP A 400 17.84 -13.61 25.89
N LYS A 401 17.81 -14.24 27.08
CA LYS A 401 18.98 -14.96 27.62
C LYS A 401 19.33 -16.18 26.77
N GLU A 402 18.33 -16.97 26.40
CA GLU A 402 18.51 -18.14 25.53
C GLU A 402 19.04 -17.73 24.15
N LYS A 403 18.47 -16.69 23.54
CA LYS A 403 18.93 -16.13 22.27
C LYS A 403 20.38 -15.66 22.34
N LYS A 404 20.78 -15.00 23.43
CA LYS A 404 22.15 -14.54 23.64
C LYS A 404 23.13 -15.72 23.72
N LEU A 405 22.83 -16.73 24.54
CA LEU A 405 23.66 -17.94 24.67
C LEU A 405 23.77 -18.71 23.36
N ILE A 406 22.65 -18.91 22.66
CA ILE A 406 22.63 -19.58 21.35
C ILE A 406 23.48 -18.82 20.32
N LYS A 407 23.43 -17.47 20.34
CA LYS A 407 24.27 -16.62 19.49
C LYS A 407 25.75 -16.77 19.84
N GLU A 408 26.11 -16.74 21.12
CA GLU A 408 27.49 -16.95 21.58
C GLU A 408 28.02 -18.34 21.14
N ILE A 409 27.21 -19.39 21.24
CA ILE A 409 27.57 -20.73 20.75
C ILE A 409 27.81 -20.70 19.22
N SER A 410 26.94 -20.02 18.47
CA SER A 410 27.09 -19.86 17.02
C SER A 410 28.36 -19.09 16.63
N ASP A 411 28.71 -18.05 17.38
CA ASP A 411 29.91 -17.26 17.17
C ASP A 411 31.18 -18.08 17.49
N LYS A 412 31.20 -18.84 18.59
CA LYS A 412 32.28 -19.77 18.94
C LYS A 412 32.44 -20.92 17.93
N CYS A 413 31.34 -21.46 17.41
CA CYS A 413 31.40 -22.47 16.35
C CYS A 413 32.08 -21.91 15.11
N PHE A 414 31.76 -20.67 14.73
CA PHE A 414 32.41 -19.99 13.62
C PHE A 414 33.90 -19.75 13.86
N GLU A 415 34.30 -19.38 15.08
CA GLU A 415 35.71 -19.27 15.45
C GLU A 415 36.47 -20.58 15.26
N ASN A 416 35.78 -21.71 15.45
CA ASN A 416 36.28 -23.07 15.26
C ASN A 416 35.99 -23.66 13.86
N ASN A 417 35.86 -22.80 12.83
CA ASN A 417 35.69 -23.19 11.43
C ASN A 417 34.39 -23.98 11.12
N LEU A 418 33.34 -23.78 11.90
CA LEU A 418 32.01 -24.37 11.68
C LEU A 418 30.97 -23.27 11.49
N SER A 419 30.34 -23.21 10.31
CA SER A 419 29.28 -22.25 10.02
C SER A 419 27.91 -22.84 10.33
N ILE A 420 27.25 -22.27 11.34
CA ILE A 420 25.86 -22.54 11.73
C ILE A 420 25.13 -21.21 11.89
N ILE A 421 23.79 -21.23 11.81
CA ILE A 421 22.98 -20.02 11.89
C ILE A 421 22.02 -20.04 13.07
N VAL A 422 21.82 -18.86 13.65
CA VAL A 422 20.70 -18.60 14.55
C VAL A 422 19.58 -18.00 13.69
N PRO A 423 18.40 -18.63 13.58
CA PRO A 423 17.27 -18.06 12.85
C PRO A 423 16.90 -16.70 13.41
N ALA A 424 16.69 -15.74 12.51
CA ALA A 424 16.13 -14.43 12.83
C ALA A 424 14.66 -14.43 12.42
N TYR A 425 13.81 -13.97 13.33
CA TYR A 425 12.37 -13.90 13.14
C TYR A 425 11.92 -12.45 13.23
N LEU A 426 10.86 -12.09 12.50
CA LEU A 426 10.32 -10.74 12.49
C LEU A 426 9.34 -10.55 13.64
N HIS A 427 9.31 -9.35 14.24
CA HIS A 427 8.30 -9.01 15.26
C HIS A 427 6.86 -9.06 14.73
N ALA A 428 6.67 -9.05 13.41
CA ALA A 428 5.38 -9.20 12.75
C ALA A 428 4.93 -10.66 12.61
N GLU A 429 5.75 -11.64 12.99
CA GLU A 429 5.35 -13.04 13.06
C GLU A 429 4.40 -13.26 14.24
N ARG A 430 3.41 -14.13 14.04
CA ARG A 430 2.36 -14.37 15.03
C ARG A 430 2.87 -15.11 16.26
N ASP A 431 3.54 -16.24 16.05
CA ASP A 431 4.18 -17.03 17.10
C ASP A 431 5.68 -16.91 16.92
N TYR A 432 6.37 -16.43 17.95
CA TYR A 432 7.80 -16.17 17.90
C TYR A 432 8.54 -17.45 18.31
N PRO A 433 9.19 -18.16 17.38
CA PRO A 433 9.76 -19.46 17.70
C PRO A 433 10.87 -19.33 18.74
N ARG A 434 10.95 -20.32 19.64
CA ARG A 434 12.03 -20.42 20.63
C ARG A 434 13.40 -20.33 19.92
N PRO A 435 14.38 -19.59 20.48
CA PRO A 435 15.70 -19.49 19.87
C PRO A 435 16.34 -20.88 19.73
N SER A 436 17.00 -21.12 18.61
CA SER A 436 17.66 -22.39 18.30
C SER A 436 18.85 -22.19 17.38
N LEU A 437 19.75 -23.17 17.35
CA LEU A 437 20.73 -23.31 16.27
C LEU A 437 20.07 -24.08 15.14
N ARG A 438 19.95 -23.47 13.96
CA ARG A 438 19.48 -24.16 12.76
C ARG A 438 20.67 -24.73 12.01
N ILE A 439 20.58 -26.03 11.74
CA ILE A 439 21.60 -26.82 11.07
C ILE A 439 20.96 -27.42 9.82
N CYS A 440 21.58 -27.17 8.68
CA CYS A 440 21.18 -27.72 7.39
C CYS A 440 22.14 -28.87 7.02
N ILE A 441 21.58 -30.07 6.89
CA ILE A 441 22.31 -31.29 6.51
C ILE A 441 22.24 -31.46 4.99
N CYS A 442 23.35 -31.84 4.38
CA CYS A 442 23.41 -32.10 2.95
C CYS A 442 24.09 -33.43 2.60
N THR A 443 23.94 -33.85 1.35
CA THR A 443 24.47 -35.11 0.82
C THR A 443 25.99 -35.15 0.72
N ALA A 444 26.64 -34.00 0.53
CA ALA A 444 28.11 -33.93 0.44
C ALA A 444 28.83 -34.11 1.78
N LEU A 445 28.12 -34.14 2.92
CA LEU A 445 28.72 -34.36 4.23
C LEU A 445 29.16 -35.82 4.38
N ASN A 446 30.44 -36.01 4.68
CA ASN A 446 30.97 -37.31 5.02
C ASN A 446 30.85 -37.56 6.53
N GLN A 447 31.03 -38.82 6.96
CA GLN A 447 31.00 -39.18 8.38
C GLN A 447 32.00 -38.35 9.22
N SER A 448 33.20 -38.06 8.67
CA SER A 448 34.19 -37.21 9.32
C SER A 448 33.71 -35.75 9.50
N ASP A 449 32.96 -35.23 8.53
CA ASP A 449 32.42 -33.87 8.58
C ASP A 449 31.33 -33.77 9.67
N ILE A 450 30.49 -34.80 9.77
CA ILE A 450 29.46 -34.92 10.80
C ILE A 450 30.09 -35.03 12.19
N GLU A 451 31.11 -35.88 12.35
CA GLU A 451 31.84 -36.04 13.61
C GLU A 451 32.55 -34.76 14.04
N PHE A 452 33.21 -34.08 13.10
CA PHE A 452 33.82 -32.77 13.34
C PHE A 452 32.77 -31.77 13.83
N ALA A 453 31.65 -31.63 13.12
CA ALA A 453 30.59 -30.70 13.51
C ALA A 453 30.04 -30.98 14.92
N LEU A 454 29.80 -32.26 15.26
CA LEU A 454 29.30 -32.66 16.56
C LEU A 454 30.32 -32.41 17.70
N GLN A 455 31.59 -32.71 17.45
CA GLN A 455 32.67 -32.44 18.41
C GLN A 455 32.84 -30.95 18.67
N THR A 456 32.88 -30.14 17.60
CA THR A 456 32.95 -28.68 17.69
C THR A 456 31.74 -28.10 18.42
N LEU A 457 30.52 -28.55 18.09
CA LEU A 457 29.30 -28.15 18.81
C LEU A 457 29.38 -28.48 20.30
N GLN A 458 29.81 -29.70 20.65
CA GLN A 458 29.95 -30.11 22.04
C GLN A 458 31.00 -29.27 22.78
N GLN A 459 32.14 -29.00 22.15
CA GLN A 459 33.20 -28.17 22.71
C GLN A 459 32.72 -26.73 22.93
N CYS A 460 32.21 -26.07 21.89
CA CYS A 460 31.75 -24.68 21.96
C CYS A 460 30.63 -24.51 23.00
N THR A 461 29.73 -25.48 23.07
CA THR A 461 28.65 -25.47 24.07
C THR A 461 29.23 -25.53 25.49
N LYS A 462 30.19 -26.43 25.76
CA LYS A 462 30.85 -26.52 27.07
C LYS A 462 31.58 -25.22 27.43
N GLU A 463 32.30 -24.62 26.49
CA GLU A 463 33.04 -23.36 26.71
C GLU A 463 32.10 -22.22 27.13
N VAL A 464 30.99 -22.03 26.40
CA VAL A 464 30.00 -20.97 26.71
C VAL A 464 29.34 -21.21 28.08
N PHE A 465 29.01 -22.46 28.43
CA PHE A 465 28.45 -22.77 29.74
C PHE A 465 29.46 -22.57 30.90
N ILE A 466 30.75 -22.85 30.68
CA ILE A 466 31.82 -22.62 31.66
C ILE A 466 32.09 -21.11 31.85
N GLU A 467 32.19 -20.35 30.74
CA GLU A 467 32.35 -18.89 30.77
C GLU A 467 31.15 -18.21 31.43
N GLY A 468 29.93 -18.74 31.21
CA GLY A 468 28.70 -18.29 31.88
C GLY A 468 28.71 -18.47 33.41
N THR A 469 29.32 -19.55 33.93
CA THR A 469 29.52 -19.75 35.38
C THR A 469 30.68 -18.94 35.98
N ALA A 470 31.68 -18.56 35.18
CA ALA A 470 32.76 -17.69 35.64
C ALA A 470 32.35 -16.21 35.73
N CYS A 471 31.34 -15.80 34.95
CA CYS A 471 30.86 -14.42 34.90
C CYS A 471 29.84 -14.05 36.00
N SER A 472 29.55 -14.95 36.95
CA SER A 472 28.73 -14.67 38.14
C SER A 472 29.52 -14.15 39.35
N VAL A 473 30.81 -13.85 39.20
CA VAL A 473 31.63 -13.20 40.24
C VAL A 473 32.16 -11.87 39.70
N ASP A 474 31.73 -10.80 40.36
CA ASP A 474 32.18 -9.40 40.27
C ASP A 474 31.85 -8.57 39.02
N LYS A 475 30.81 -7.73 39.17
CA LYS A 475 30.90 -6.27 39.01
C LYS A 475 29.78 -5.57 39.76
N THR A 476 29.95 -5.48 41.07
CA THR A 476 29.29 -4.48 41.92
C THR A 476 29.89 -3.13 41.57
N PHE A 477 29.15 -2.26 40.87
CA PHE A 477 29.45 -0.83 40.84
C PHE A 477 28.21 -0.07 41.30
N GLN A 478 28.39 0.64 42.40
CA GLN A 478 27.43 1.49 43.07
C GLN A 478 26.83 2.52 42.12
N ILE A 479 25.49 2.60 42.10
CA ILE A 479 24.80 3.87 41.91
C ILE A 479 24.05 4.12 43.22
N VAL A 480 24.33 5.29 43.78
CA VAL A 480 23.96 5.77 45.11
C VAL A 480 22.44 5.94 45.21
N ASP A 481 21.88 5.41 46.30
CA ASP A 481 20.54 5.75 46.79
C ASP A 481 20.45 7.25 47.09
N VAL A 482 19.53 7.94 46.42
CA VAL A 482 18.89 9.14 46.96
C VAL A 482 17.39 8.92 46.88
N ALA A 483 16.83 8.41 47.97
CA ALA A 483 15.42 8.47 48.25
C ALA A 483 15.02 9.91 48.55
N LEU A 484 14.21 10.51 47.68
CA LEU A 484 13.31 11.63 47.99
C LEU A 484 12.05 11.50 47.11
N LEU A 485 11.00 10.92 47.69
CA LEU A 485 9.59 11.28 47.36
C LEU A 485 9.28 12.59 48.10
N PRO A 486 8.30 13.43 47.69
CA PRO A 486 7.04 13.04 47.03
C PRO A 486 6.59 13.92 45.85
N ASP A 487 5.74 13.39 44.97
CA ASP A 487 4.39 13.94 44.80
C ASP A 487 3.50 13.03 43.93
N PHE A 488 2.47 12.54 44.61
CA PHE A 488 1.37 11.74 44.10
C PHE A 488 0.33 12.68 43.48
N SER A 489 0.29 12.82 42.15
CA SER A 489 -0.92 13.17 41.37
C SER A 489 -0.58 13.53 39.91
N PHE A 490 -0.18 12.57 39.06
CA PHE A 490 -0.39 12.77 37.61
C PHE A 490 -0.29 11.52 36.71
N ILE A 491 -0.03 10.32 37.22
CA ILE A 491 0.04 9.10 36.39
C ILE A 491 -1.02 8.10 36.85
N ALA A 492 -2.28 8.49 36.67
CA ALA A 492 -3.45 7.62 36.82
C ALA A 492 -4.45 7.84 35.66
N SER A 493 -3.96 8.21 34.47
CA SER A 493 -4.81 8.53 33.30
C SER A 493 -4.48 7.75 32.04
N ILE A 494 -3.42 6.94 32.03
CA ILE A 494 -3.04 6.14 30.86
C ILE A 494 -2.55 4.79 31.37
N TYR A 495 -3.47 3.92 31.76
CA TYR A 495 -3.34 2.45 31.83
C TYR A 495 -4.50 1.91 32.69
N LEU A 496 -5.72 1.91 32.14
CA LEU A 496 -6.87 1.14 32.64
C LEU A 496 -7.99 1.21 31.59
N ALA A 497 -7.88 0.43 30.51
CA ALA A 497 -9.03 0.07 29.66
C ALA A 497 -8.69 -1.08 28.69
N GLU A 498 -8.26 -2.22 29.20
CA GLU A 498 -8.60 -3.51 28.58
C GLU A 498 -8.61 -4.59 29.66
N ILE A 499 -9.56 -5.53 29.57
CA ILE A 499 -9.84 -6.66 30.48
C ILE A 499 -10.74 -6.23 31.67
N GLU A 500 -12.06 -6.51 31.70
CA GLU A 500 -12.67 -7.85 31.78
C GLU A 500 -14.17 -7.89 31.39
N ASN A 501 -14.52 -9.04 30.80
CA ASN A 501 -15.77 -9.80 30.89
C ASN A 501 -17.07 -9.21 30.27
N SER A 502 -17.49 -9.71 29.09
CA SER A 502 -18.25 -10.98 28.93
C SER A 502 -19.43 -11.08 29.90
N TYR A 503 -20.67 -11.09 29.39
CA TYR A 503 -21.63 -12.21 29.51
C TYR A 503 -23.01 -11.81 28.94
N TYR A 504 -23.39 -12.53 27.88
CA TYR A 504 -24.69 -13.16 27.61
C TYR A 504 -25.96 -12.33 27.22
N ILE A 505 -26.44 -12.68 26.01
CA ILE A 505 -27.85 -12.88 25.59
C ILE A 505 -28.73 -11.62 25.48
N ARG A 506 -29.11 -11.21 24.25
CA ARG A 506 -30.26 -11.75 23.51
C ARG A 506 -30.34 -11.13 22.10
N VAL A 507 -30.59 -12.01 21.14
CA VAL A 507 -30.91 -11.79 19.74
C VAL A 507 -32.18 -10.95 19.60
N ILE A 508 -32.17 -9.88 18.79
CA ILE A 508 -33.25 -9.60 17.81
C ILE A 508 -32.60 -9.10 16.50
N CYS A 509 -32.88 -9.85 15.44
CA CYS A 509 -32.47 -9.65 14.06
C CYS A 509 -32.81 -8.24 13.54
N LEU A 510 -31.82 -7.54 12.98
CA LEU A 510 -32.02 -6.41 12.07
C LEU A 510 -32.46 -6.84 10.66
N GLU A 511 -33.08 -8.03 10.57
CA GLU A 511 -33.60 -8.65 9.35
C GLU A 511 -35.15 -8.62 9.31
N ASP A 512 -35.81 -8.22 10.40
CA ASP A 512 -37.28 -8.04 10.44
C ASP A 512 -37.73 -6.60 10.13
N VAL A 513 -36.84 -5.61 10.12
CA VAL A 513 -37.17 -4.23 9.71
C VAL A 513 -37.27 -4.08 8.19
N LEU A 514 -36.54 -4.92 7.42
CA LEU A 514 -36.58 -4.91 5.96
C LEU A 514 -37.65 -5.83 5.36
N ARG A 515 -38.25 -6.72 6.16
CA ARG A 515 -39.42 -7.52 5.75
C ARG A 515 -40.75 -6.79 5.89
N LEU A 516 -40.82 -5.72 6.69
CA LEU A 516 -42.03 -4.88 6.80
C LEU A 516 -42.25 -3.94 5.60
N TRP A 517 -41.23 -3.72 4.76
CA TRP A 517 -41.33 -2.82 3.60
C TRP A 517 -41.82 -3.49 2.31
N ARG A 518 -41.91 -4.82 2.27
CA ARG A 518 -42.41 -5.58 1.10
C ARG A 518 -43.88 -5.99 1.17
N HIS A 519 -44.57 -5.79 2.29
CA HIS A 519 -46.02 -6.06 2.40
C HIS A 519 -46.91 -4.81 2.31
N VAL A 520 -46.35 -3.60 2.32
CA VAL A 520 -47.12 -2.34 2.17
C VAL A 520 -47.25 -1.90 0.71
N ALA A 521 -46.40 -2.40 -0.20
CA ALA A 521 -46.42 -2.05 -1.62
C ALA A 521 -47.36 -2.92 -2.48
N TRP A 522 -47.99 -3.96 -1.92
CA TRP A 522 -48.89 -4.85 -2.67
C TRP A 522 -50.39 -4.60 -2.38
N PHE A 523 -50.72 -3.66 -1.48
CA PHE A 523 -52.11 -3.37 -1.11
C PHE A 523 -52.68 -2.10 -1.77
N TYR A 524 -51.86 -1.32 -2.49
CA TYR A 524 -52.29 -0.07 -3.14
C TYR A 524 -52.59 -0.20 -4.64
N GLU A 525 -52.45 -1.41 -5.22
CA GLU A 525 -52.58 -1.63 -6.67
C GLU A 525 -53.81 -2.46 -7.09
N VAL A 526 -54.73 -2.81 -6.17
CA VAL A 526 -55.84 -3.75 -6.45
C VAL A 526 -57.24 -3.13 -6.41
N VAL A 527 -57.42 -1.86 -6.05
CA VAL A 527 -58.76 -1.25 -6.06
C VAL A 527 -58.73 0.12 -6.71
N LEU A 528 -58.85 0.15 -8.05
CA LEU A 528 -59.72 1.07 -8.81
C LEU A 528 -59.56 0.86 -10.34
N LYS A 529 -60.52 0.11 -10.89
CA LYS A 529 -61.20 0.27 -12.19
C LYS A 529 -60.42 0.12 -13.52
N SER A 530 -60.74 -1.00 -14.19
CA SER A 530 -60.93 -1.15 -15.65
C SER A 530 -62.38 -0.70 -16.04
N PRO A 531 -62.84 -0.67 -17.31
CA PRO A 531 -62.35 -0.04 -18.57
C PRO A 531 -63.43 0.92 -19.17
N TYR A 532 -63.22 1.42 -20.41
CA TYR A 532 -64.16 2.00 -21.42
C TYR A 532 -63.87 3.43 -21.91
N GLY A 533 -63.66 3.56 -23.24
CA GLY A 533 -64.26 4.64 -24.07
C GLY A 533 -63.38 5.77 -24.63
N ILE A 534 -62.74 5.55 -25.80
CA ILE A 534 -62.69 6.31 -27.09
C ILE A 534 -62.58 7.88 -27.08
N PRO A 535 -61.84 8.49 -28.05
CA PRO A 535 -61.01 9.68 -27.86
C PRO A 535 -61.60 10.97 -28.43
N THR A 536 -61.17 12.12 -27.89
CA THR A 536 -61.22 13.40 -28.62
C THR A 536 -60.15 14.40 -28.14
N HIS A 537 -59.46 14.98 -29.14
CA HIS A 537 -58.71 16.23 -29.17
C HIS A 537 -57.31 16.34 -28.51
N PHE A 538 -56.33 16.41 -29.42
CA PHE A 538 -54.92 16.75 -29.26
C PHE A 538 -54.70 18.04 -28.46
N THR A 539 -53.93 17.91 -27.37
CA THR A 539 -53.06 18.97 -26.82
C THR A 539 -51.75 18.30 -26.39
N MET A 540 -50.60 18.92 -26.69
CA MET A 540 -49.27 18.37 -26.37
C MET A 540 -49.10 18.21 -24.85
N GLY A 541 -49.35 17.00 -24.37
CA GLY A 541 -49.25 16.59 -22.97
C GLY A 541 -47.81 16.26 -22.57
N ARG A 542 -47.52 16.42 -21.26
CA ARG A 542 -46.30 15.94 -20.61
C ARG A 542 -46.08 14.45 -20.95
N GLU A 543 -44.93 14.12 -21.52
CA GLU A 543 -44.46 12.74 -21.68
C GLU A 543 -44.52 11.97 -20.35
N ASP A 544 -44.82 10.67 -20.43
CA ASP A 544 -44.68 9.75 -19.31
C ASP A 544 -43.27 9.84 -18.71
N LYS A 545 -43.17 9.94 -17.38
CA LYS A 545 -41.89 10.07 -16.68
C LYS A 545 -40.90 8.93 -17.00
N ALA A 546 -41.39 7.79 -17.47
CA ALA A 546 -40.57 6.65 -17.89
C ALA A 546 -39.98 6.83 -19.30
N SER A 547 -40.78 7.29 -20.27
CA SER A 547 -40.33 7.55 -21.64
C SER A 547 -39.35 8.73 -21.71
N TRP A 548 -39.60 9.78 -20.93
CA TRP A 548 -38.67 10.91 -20.80
C TRP A 548 -37.29 10.50 -20.26
N LYS A 549 -37.25 9.61 -19.26
CA LYS A 549 -35.98 9.07 -18.71
C LYS A 549 -35.26 8.22 -19.74
N ALA A 550 -35.97 7.34 -20.45
CA ALA A 550 -35.40 6.50 -21.50
C ALA A 550 -34.84 7.34 -22.67
N GLY A 551 -35.55 8.41 -23.06
CA GLY A 551 -35.08 9.38 -24.05
C GLY A 551 -33.82 10.13 -23.59
N TYR A 552 -33.76 10.52 -22.30
CA TYR A 552 -32.56 11.13 -21.73
C TYR A 552 -31.35 10.19 -21.73
N PHE A 553 -31.55 8.91 -21.36
CA PHE A 553 -30.49 7.90 -21.39
C PHE A 553 -29.93 7.70 -22.80
N SER A 554 -30.82 7.55 -23.79
CA SER A 554 -30.43 7.36 -25.18
C SER A 554 -29.66 8.56 -25.74
N LYS A 555 -30.12 9.78 -25.42
CA LYS A 555 -29.46 11.02 -25.85
C LYS A 555 -28.08 11.21 -25.23
N LEU A 556 -27.90 10.89 -23.95
CA LEU A 556 -26.60 11.00 -23.29
C LEU A 556 -25.59 10.00 -23.85
N ILE A 557 -26.02 8.75 -24.12
CA ILE A 557 -25.16 7.73 -24.72
C ILE A 557 -24.74 8.15 -26.13
N GLN A 558 -25.68 8.59 -26.95
CA GLN A 558 -25.38 9.08 -28.29
C GLN A 558 -24.36 10.23 -28.28
N LEU A 559 -24.49 11.18 -27.35
CA LEU A 559 -23.54 12.29 -27.25
C LEU A 559 -22.15 11.87 -26.75
N LEU A 560 -22.04 10.82 -25.95
CA LEU A 560 -20.75 10.26 -25.51
C LEU A 560 -20.03 9.51 -26.64
N ASP A 561 -20.79 8.86 -27.53
CA ASP A 561 -20.22 8.17 -28.70
C ASP A 561 -19.88 9.16 -29.83
N ASP A 562 -20.71 10.18 -30.05
CA ASP A 562 -20.58 11.15 -31.15
C ASP A 562 -19.51 12.24 -30.91
N TYR A 563 -19.08 12.43 -29.65
CA TYR A 563 -18.17 13.51 -29.23
C TYR A 563 -17.02 12.95 -28.36
N PRO A 564 -15.78 12.88 -28.87
CA PRO A 564 -14.64 12.37 -28.11
C PRO A 564 -14.14 13.34 -27.02
N LYS A 565 -14.58 14.61 -27.06
CA LYS A 565 -14.17 15.68 -26.17
C LYS A 565 -15.36 16.25 -25.39
N CYS A 566 -15.24 16.33 -24.07
CA CYS A 566 -16.26 16.98 -23.24
C CYS A 566 -15.68 17.74 -22.04
N PHE A 567 -16.30 18.86 -21.71
CA PHE A 567 -16.05 19.59 -20.46
C PHE A 567 -17.04 19.18 -19.39
N ILE A 568 -16.56 18.99 -18.17
CA ILE A 568 -17.38 18.92 -16.97
C ILE A 568 -17.46 20.33 -16.41
N VAL A 569 -18.67 20.88 -16.36
CA VAL A 569 -18.92 22.25 -15.92
C VAL A 569 -19.76 22.29 -14.64
N GLY A 570 -19.32 23.09 -13.68
CA GLY A 570 -20.11 23.48 -12.51
C GLY A 570 -21.02 24.66 -12.84
N ALA A 571 -22.29 24.56 -12.44
CA ALA A 571 -23.33 25.55 -12.76
C ALA A 571 -23.96 26.16 -11.50
N ASP A 572 -23.18 26.81 -10.65
CA ASP A 572 -23.68 27.44 -9.42
C ASP A 572 -24.21 28.85 -9.66
N ASN A 573 -25.40 29.16 -9.12
CA ASN A 573 -26.09 30.46 -9.26
C ASN A 573 -26.40 30.92 -10.69
N VAL A 574 -26.48 30.00 -11.66
CA VAL A 574 -26.81 30.31 -13.07
C VAL A 574 -28.33 30.30 -13.29
N GLY A 575 -28.90 31.43 -13.72
CA GLY A 575 -30.34 31.54 -13.99
C GLY A 575 -30.78 30.87 -15.31
N SER A 576 -32.07 30.51 -15.43
CA SER A 576 -32.62 29.87 -16.64
C SER A 576 -32.44 30.69 -17.92
N LYS A 577 -32.56 32.02 -17.83
CA LYS A 577 -32.37 32.97 -18.94
C LYS A 577 -30.89 33.03 -19.38
N GLN A 578 -29.96 32.96 -18.43
CA GLN A 578 -28.53 32.89 -18.69
C GLN A 578 -28.15 31.57 -19.35
N MET A 579 -28.67 30.43 -18.86
CA MET A 579 -28.49 29.13 -19.52
C MET A 579 -29.06 29.10 -20.94
N GLN A 580 -30.13 29.84 -21.21
CA GLN A 580 -30.67 29.98 -22.56
C GLN A 580 -29.73 30.80 -23.47
N GLN A 581 -29.16 31.89 -22.97
CA GLN A 581 -28.16 32.69 -23.69
C GLN A 581 -26.88 31.90 -23.98
N ILE A 582 -26.34 31.18 -22.98
CA ILE A 582 -25.19 30.30 -23.14
C ILE A 582 -25.49 29.18 -24.15
N ARG A 583 -26.69 28.59 -24.10
CA ARG A 583 -27.09 27.60 -25.11
C ARG A 583 -27.21 28.19 -26.50
N MET A 584 -27.60 29.46 -26.65
CA MET A 584 -27.67 30.13 -27.96
C MET A 584 -26.29 30.47 -28.51
N SER A 585 -25.35 30.93 -27.66
CA SER A 585 -23.98 31.24 -28.08
C SER A 585 -23.16 29.99 -28.45
N LEU A 586 -23.49 28.85 -27.85
CA LEU A 586 -22.83 27.57 -28.14
C LEU A 586 -23.47 26.78 -29.31
N ARG A 587 -24.58 27.26 -29.90
CA ARG A 587 -25.23 26.57 -31.03
C ARG A 587 -24.27 26.45 -32.21
N GLY A 588 -24.02 25.22 -32.65
CA GLY A 588 -23.15 24.90 -33.78
C GLY A 588 -21.72 24.52 -33.39
N THR A 589 -21.25 24.88 -32.19
CA THR A 589 -19.89 24.54 -31.70
C THR A 589 -19.91 23.49 -30.59
N ALA A 590 -20.88 23.57 -29.66
CA ALA A 590 -20.95 22.66 -28.52
C ALA A 590 -22.40 22.34 -28.09
N VAL A 591 -22.60 21.18 -27.46
CA VAL A 591 -23.89 20.72 -26.94
C VAL A 591 -23.84 20.65 -25.42
N VAL A 592 -24.68 21.44 -24.75
CA VAL A 592 -24.79 21.46 -23.28
C VAL A 592 -25.88 20.50 -22.82
N LEU A 593 -25.54 19.56 -21.95
CA LEU A 593 -26.45 18.60 -21.34
C LEU A 593 -26.38 18.69 -19.81
N MET A 594 -27.52 19.02 -19.18
CA MET A 594 -27.68 19.04 -17.72
C MET A 594 -28.63 17.91 -17.29
N GLY A 595 -28.35 17.26 -16.17
CA GLY A 595 -29.24 16.22 -15.63
C GLY A 595 -29.03 15.97 -14.15
N LYS A 596 -29.89 15.11 -13.57
CA LYS A 596 -29.74 14.70 -12.17
C LYS A 596 -28.52 13.77 -12.03
N ASN A 597 -27.65 14.04 -11.05
CA ASN A 597 -26.42 13.25 -10.80
C ASN A 597 -26.66 11.74 -10.74
N THR A 598 -27.79 11.30 -10.14
CA THR A 598 -28.14 9.88 -10.05
C THR A 598 -28.46 9.26 -11.40
N MET A 599 -29.05 10.01 -12.34
CA MET A 599 -29.35 9.53 -13.69
C MET A 599 -28.10 9.49 -14.55
N MET A 600 -27.28 10.54 -14.51
CA MET A 600 -26.02 10.58 -15.28
C MET A 600 -25.06 9.46 -14.87
N ARG A 601 -24.90 9.22 -13.56
CA ARG A 601 -24.07 8.10 -13.07
C ARG A 601 -24.63 6.74 -13.49
N LYS A 602 -25.96 6.56 -13.52
CA LYS A 602 -26.58 5.29 -13.95
C LYS A 602 -26.41 5.06 -15.46
N ALA A 603 -26.52 6.12 -16.27
CA ALA A 603 -26.31 6.07 -17.71
C ALA A 603 -24.87 5.65 -18.04
N ILE A 604 -23.89 6.31 -17.41
CA ILE A 604 -22.47 6.05 -17.63
C ILE A 604 -22.11 4.64 -17.16
N LYS A 605 -22.58 4.21 -15.99
CA LYS A 605 -22.37 2.83 -15.49
C LYS A 605 -22.90 1.74 -16.44
N GLY A 606 -24.03 1.99 -17.10
CA GLY A 606 -24.58 1.06 -18.09
C GLY A 606 -23.79 1.01 -19.40
N HIS A 607 -22.87 1.95 -19.65
CA HIS A 607 -22.06 2.03 -20.86
C HIS A 607 -20.57 1.67 -20.63
N ILE A 608 -20.18 1.35 -19.39
CA ILE A 608 -18.80 0.93 -19.04
C ILE A 608 -18.41 -0.35 -19.78
N GLU A 609 -19.36 -1.25 -20.03
CA GLU A 609 -19.12 -2.51 -20.75
C GLU A 609 -18.64 -2.31 -22.19
N ARG A 610 -18.94 -1.16 -22.82
CA ARG A 610 -18.52 -0.84 -24.19
C ARG A 610 -17.29 0.06 -24.24
N ASN A 611 -17.08 0.93 -23.25
CA ASN A 611 -15.92 1.82 -23.20
C ASN A 611 -15.44 2.01 -21.75
N ALA A 612 -14.40 1.27 -21.37
CA ALA A 612 -13.85 1.26 -20.01
C ALA A 612 -13.30 2.63 -19.57
N ALA A 613 -12.95 3.51 -20.52
CA ALA A 613 -12.40 4.82 -20.22
C ALA A 613 -13.40 5.79 -19.57
N LEU A 614 -14.70 5.49 -19.62
CA LEU A 614 -15.77 6.28 -19.00
C LEU A 614 -15.84 6.13 -17.48
N GLU A 615 -15.20 5.12 -16.89
CA GLU A 615 -15.19 4.90 -15.43
C GLU A 615 -14.54 6.09 -14.70
N LYS A 616 -13.52 6.70 -15.31
CA LYS A 616 -12.78 7.84 -14.75
C LYS A 616 -13.66 9.09 -14.55
N LEU A 617 -14.81 9.21 -15.23
CA LEU A 617 -15.74 10.34 -15.09
C LEU A 617 -16.59 10.26 -13.81
N LEU A 618 -16.87 9.05 -13.30
CA LEU A 618 -17.74 8.83 -12.13
C LEU A 618 -17.35 9.59 -10.85
N PRO A 619 -16.06 9.69 -10.44
CA PRO A 619 -15.68 10.42 -9.25
C PRO A 619 -15.94 11.93 -9.33
N HIS A 620 -15.94 12.51 -10.54
CA HIS A 620 -16.07 13.95 -10.78
C HIS A 620 -17.51 14.44 -10.91
N ILE A 621 -18.51 13.55 -10.97
CA ILE A 621 -19.93 13.94 -11.05
C ILE A 621 -20.47 14.26 -9.64
N ARG A 622 -19.97 15.29 -8.96
CA ARG A 622 -20.40 15.71 -7.60
C ARG A 622 -20.73 17.21 -7.62
N GLY A 623 -21.80 17.63 -6.92
CA GLY A 623 -22.27 19.03 -6.97
C GLY A 623 -23.27 19.30 -8.10
N ASN A 624 -23.44 20.57 -8.50
CA ASN A 624 -24.34 20.96 -9.58
C ASN A 624 -23.59 20.96 -10.92
N VAL A 625 -23.36 19.77 -11.46
CA VAL A 625 -22.49 19.54 -12.63
C VAL A 625 -23.27 19.21 -13.90
N GLY A 626 -22.71 19.59 -15.05
CA GLY A 626 -23.21 19.27 -16.38
C GLY A 626 -22.08 18.95 -17.36
N PHE A 627 -22.46 18.45 -18.54
CA PHE A 627 -21.53 18.13 -19.62
C PHE A 627 -21.69 19.10 -20.79
N VAL A 628 -20.56 19.56 -21.34
CA VAL A 628 -20.51 20.33 -22.58
C VAL A 628 -19.69 19.54 -23.59
N PHE A 629 -20.35 18.99 -24.61
CA PHE A 629 -19.72 18.18 -25.66
C PHE A 629 -19.27 19.07 -26.82
N THR A 630 -18.07 18.85 -27.35
CA THR A 630 -17.50 19.64 -28.46
C THR A 630 -16.75 18.76 -29.46
N ARG A 631 -16.76 19.14 -30.74
CA ARG A 631 -15.90 18.55 -31.79
C ARG A 631 -14.73 19.47 -32.18
N GLY A 632 -14.75 20.73 -31.74
CA GLY A 632 -13.76 21.74 -32.09
C GLY A 632 -12.54 21.75 -31.16
N ASP A 633 -11.76 22.82 -31.26
CA ASP A 633 -10.63 23.07 -30.37
C ASP A 633 -11.11 23.38 -28.93
N LEU A 634 -10.40 22.85 -27.94
CA LEU A 634 -10.76 22.95 -26.53
C LEU A 634 -10.55 24.37 -26.00
N VAL A 635 -9.57 25.09 -26.52
CA VAL A 635 -9.23 26.46 -26.10
C VAL A 635 -10.33 27.44 -26.51
N GLU A 636 -10.74 27.42 -27.78
CA GLU A 636 -11.80 28.31 -28.29
C GLU A 636 -13.15 28.13 -27.58
N VAL A 637 -13.51 26.90 -27.22
CA VAL A 637 -14.77 26.61 -26.52
C VAL A 637 -14.70 27.02 -25.05
N ARG A 638 -13.54 26.87 -24.40
CA ARG A 638 -13.31 27.39 -23.04
C ARG A 638 -13.41 28.92 -23.01
N ASP A 639 -12.82 29.60 -23.98
CA ASP A 639 -12.87 31.07 -24.04
C ASP A 639 -14.30 31.58 -24.25
N LYS A 640 -15.07 30.96 -25.16
CA LYS A 640 -16.50 31.25 -25.35
C LYS A 640 -17.37 30.95 -24.11
N LEU A 641 -16.99 29.95 -23.31
CA LEU A 641 -17.66 29.65 -22.04
C LEU A 641 -17.33 30.70 -20.97
N LEU A 642 -16.10 31.20 -20.94
CA LEU A 642 -15.63 32.22 -20.00
C LEU A 642 -16.09 33.64 -20.34
N GLU A 643 -16.31 33.95 -21.62
CA GLU A 643 -16.84 35.24 -22.09
C GLU A 643 -18.29 35.49 -21.67
N ASN A 644 -19.10 34.44 -21.53
CA ASN A 644 -20.53 34.53 -21.20
C ASN A 644 -20.82 34.64 -19.70
N LYS A 645 -20.09 35.52 -18.99
CA LYS A 645 -20.31 35.83 -17.57
C LYS A 645 -21.32 36.97 -17.42
N VAL A 646 -22.38 36.75 -16.64
CA VAL A 646 -23.41 37.78 -16.37
C VAL A 646 -23.13 38.43 -15.02
N ARG A 647 -23.19 39.77 -14.98
CA ARG A 647 -23.10 40.55 -13.72
C ARG A 647 -24.36 40.32 -12.89
N ALA A 648 -24.18 39.98 -11.63
CA ALA A 648 -25.25 39.70 -10.68
C ALA A 648 -25.12 40.58 -9.42
N PRO A 649 -26.26 41.01 -8.84
CA PRO A 649 -26.25 41.75 -7.59
C PRO A 649 -25.82 40.86 -6.41
N ALA A 650 -25.12 41.44 -5.44
CA ALA A 650 -24.73 40.74 -4.23
C ALA A 650 -25.96 40.40 -3.38
N ARG A 651 -26.10 39.13 -2.96
CA ARG A 651 -27.20 38.67 -2.10
C ARG A 651 -26.69 38.48 -0.67
N ALA A 652 -27.50 38.88 0.31
CA ALA A 652 -27.19 38.68 1.72
C ALA A 652 -26.96 37.19 2.03
N GLY A 653 -25.83 36.86 2.66
CA GLY A 653 -25.40 35.50 3.01
C GLY A 653 -24.62 34.76 1.92
N ALA A 654 -24.42 35.34 0.74
CA ALA A 654 -23.51 34.78 -0.27
C ALA A 654 -22.04 34.98 0.13
N ILE A 655 -21.13 34.12 -0.32
CA ILE A 655 -19.69 34.29 -0.12
C ILE A 655 -19.15 35.12 -1.29
N ALA A 656 -18.35 36.16 -1.00
CA ALA A 656 -17.77 37.02 -2.02
C ALA A 656 -16.63 36.31 -2.77
N PRO A 657 -16.75 36.08 -4.10
CA PRO A 657 -15.70 35.43 -4.90
C PRO A 657 -14.55 36.39 -5.28
N LEU A 658 -14.79 37.70 -5.22
CA LEU A 658 -13.85 38.75 -5.59
C LEU A 658 -13.95 39.89 -4.57
N SER A 659 -12.87 40.66 -4.40
CA SER A 659 -12.89 41.87 -3.58
C SER A 659 -13.78 42.93 -4.22
N VAL A 660 -14.59 43.60 -3.41
CA VAL A 660 -15.51 44.66 -3.87
C VAL A 660 -15.06 45.99 -3.31
N ILE A 661 -14.67 46.89 -4.22
CA ILE A 661 -14.23 48.25 -3.91
C ILE A 661 -15.29 49.21 -4.45
N ILE A 662 -15.72 50.17 -3.62
CA ILE A 662 -16.59 51.25 -4.07
C ILE A 662 -15.71 52.47 -4.33
N PRO A 663 -15.67 52.99 -5.57
CA PRO A 663 -14.88 54.17 -5.91
C PRO A 663 -15.47 55.44 -5.28
N ALA A 664 -14.62 56.43 -5.01
CA ALA A 664 -15.03 57.76 -4.57
C ALA A 664 -15.92 58.43 -5.64
N GLN A 665 -17.22 58.56 -5.35
CA GLN A 665 -18.20 59.14 -6.26
C GLN A 665 -19.37 59.78 -5.50
N ASN A 666 -20.03 60.76 -6.12
CA ASN A 666 -21.31 61.27 -5.63
C ASN A 666 -22.41 60.21 -5.84
N THR A 667 -23.02 59.76 -4.75
CA THR A 667 -23.97 58.64 -4.72
C THR A 667 -25.38 59.03 -5.17
N GLY A 668 -25.70 60.32 -5.28
CA GLY A 668 -27.03 60.82 -5.65
C GLY A 668 -28.13 60.57 -4.60
N LEU A 669 -27.76 60.06 -3.41
CA LEU A 669 -28.68 59.79 -2.30
C LEU A 669 -28.80 61.02 -1.39
N GLY A 670 -30.03 61.29 -0.93
CA GLY A 670 -30.32 62.40 0.00
C GLY A 670 -29.75 62.18 1.42
N PRO A 671 -29.65 63.26 2.22
CA PRO A 671 -28.97 63.25 3.52
C PRO A 671 -29.66 62.37 4.59
N GLU A 672 -30.90 61.94 4.37
CA GLU A 672 -31.64 61.03 5.28
C GLU A 672 -30.95 59.68 5.49
N LYS A 673 -30.17 59.22 4.49
CA LYS A 673 -29.47 57.92 4.54
C LYS A 673 -28.05 58.00 5.10
N THR A 674 -27.63 59.15 5.64
CA THR A 674 -26.29 59.35 6.22
C THR A 674 -25.97 58.38 7.35
N SER A 675 -26.96 58.02 8.18
CA SER A 675 -26.83 57.03 9.26
C SER A 675 -26.46 55.63 8.76
N PHE A 676 -26.89 55.26 7.55
CA PHE A 676 -26.60 53.97 6.95
C PHE A 676 -25.13 53.86 6.48
N PHE A 677 -24.57 54.94 5.92
CA PHE A 677 -23.15 54.99 5.53
C PHE A 677 -22.22 55.06 6.74
N GLN A 678 -22.63 55.75 7.81
CA GLN A 678 -21.90 55.78 9.08
C GLN A 678 -21.85 54.41 9.76
N ALA A 679 -22.94 53.64 9.71
CA ALA A 679 -23.00 52.28 10.28
C ALA A 679 -22.06 51.30 9.57
N LEU A 680 -21.71 51.55 8.30
CA LEU A 680 -20.74 50.77 7.52
C LEU A 680 -19.31 51.34 7.59
N SER A 681 -19.08 52.34 8.46
CA SER A 681 -17.79 53.02 8.64
C SER A 681 -17.21 53.63 7.34
N ILE A 682 -18.07 54.05 6.41
CA ILE A 682 -17.67 54.69 5.14
C ILE A 682 -17.57 56.20 5.35
N PRO A 683 -16.41 56.84 5.11
CA PRO A 683 -16.26 58.30 5.23
C PRO A 683 -17.00 59.02 4.09
N THR A 684 -18.03 59.79 4.46
CA THR A 684 -18.87 60.54 3.51
C THR A 684 -18.94 62.03 3.82
N LYS A 685 -19.03 62.87 2.80
CA LYS A 685 -19.24 64.32 2.88
C LYS A 685 -20.55 64.68 2.19
N ILE A 686 -21.32 65.62 2.75
CA ILE A 686 -22.53 66.12 2.08
C ILE A 686 -22.13 67.28 1.16
N SER A 687 -22.37 67.12 -0.13
CA SER A 687 -22.08 68.11 -1.17
C SER A 687 -23.32 68.33 -2.02
N LYS A 688 -23.78 69.58 -2.13
CA LYS A 688 -24.97 70.00 -2.90
C LYS A 688 -26.24 69.16 -2.63
N GLY A 689 -26.49 68.80 -1.36
CA GLY A 689 -27.69 68.06 -0.95
C GLY A 689 -27.66 66.55 -1.21
N THR A 690 -26.51 66.00 -1.66
CA THR A 690 -26.29 64.56 -1.89
C THR A 690 -25.06 64.06 -1.14
N ILE A 691 -25.04 62.77 -0.80
CA ILE A 691 -23.92 62.13 -0.08
C ILE A 691 -22.79 61.76 -1.07
N GLU A 692 -21.59 62.26 -0.82
CA GLU A 692 -20.37 62.00 -1.60
C GLU A 692 -19.38 61.15 -0.79
N ILE A 693 -18.90 60.04 -1.38
CA ILE A 693 -17.89 59.17 -0.75
C ILE A 693 -16.50 59.77 -1.01
N ILE A 694 -15.70 59.96 0.04
CA ILE A 694 -14.45 60.72 -0.04
C ILE A 694 -13.31 59.90 -0.64
N ASN A 695 -13.20 58.62 -0.25
CA ASN A 695 -12.12 57.72 -0.64
C ASN A 695 -12.66 56.37 -1.11
N ASP A 696 -11.88 55.63 -1.88
CA ASP A 696 -12.18 54.25 -2.26
C ASP A 696 -12.20 53.35 -1.01
N VAL A 697 -13.31 52.65 -0.77
CA VAL A 697 -13.48 51.78 0.41
C VAL A 697 -13.65 50.33 -0.01
N HIS A 698 -12.84 49.46 0.58
CA HIS A 698 -12.95 48.01 0.47
C HIS A 698 -14.07 47.51 1.38
N ILE A 699 -15.16 47.00 0.80
CA ILE A 699 -16.31 46.50 1.57
C ILE A 699 -16.22 45.00 1.82
N LEU A 700 -15.73 44.23 0.86
CA LEU A 700 -15.64 42.77 0.96
C LEU A 700 -14.26 42.29 0.53
N LYS A 701 -13.66 41.37 1.29
CA LYS A 701 -12.48 40.59 0.85
C LYS A 701 -12.93 39.24 0.28
N PRO A 702 -12.10 38.58 -0.56
CA PRO A 702 -12.41 37.26 -1.08
C PRO A 702 -12.62 36.27 0.07
N GLY A 703 -13.77 35.60 0.11
CA GLY A 703 -14.14 34.64 1.17
C GLY A 703 -15.05 35.16 2.28
N ASP A 704 -15.29 36.48 2.35
CA ASP A 704 -16.20 37.06 3.34
C ASP A 704 -17.67 36.79 3.00
N LYS A 705 -18.51 36.61 4.03
CA LYS A 705 -19.97 36.52 3.87
C LYS A 705 -20.57 37.90 3.72
N VAL A 706 -21.32 38.12 2.64
CA VAL A 706 -21.99 39.39 2.37
C VAL A 706 -23.07 39.65 3.41
N GLY A 707 -22.92 40.71 4.19
CA GLY A 707 -23.91 41.20 5.15
C GLY A 707 -25.16 41.78 4.47
N ALA A 708 -26.28 41.82 5.19
CA ALA A 708 -27.52 42.39 4.67
C ALA A 708 -27.39 43.89 4.30
N SER A 709 -26.62 44.65 5.09
CA SER A 709 -26.35 46.07 4.85
C SER A 709 -25.46 46.31 3.64
N GLU A 710 -24.43 45.47 3.43
CA GLU A 710 -23.50 45.57 2.29
C GLU A 710 -24.19 45.23 0.96
N ALA A 711 -24.99 44.15 0.95
CA ALA A 711 -25.81 43.80 -0.21
C ALA A 711 -26.81 44.91 -0.58
N THR A 712 -27.41 45.55 0.44
CA THR A 712 -28.35 46.65 0.25
C THR A 712 -27.65 47.89 -0.29
N LEU A 713 -26.45 48.23 0.21
CA LEU A 713 -25.64 49.34 -0.27
C LEU A 713 -25.24 49.16 -1.75
N LEU A 714 -24.75 47.98 -2.12
CA LEU A 714 -24.33 47.67 -3.48
C LEU A 714 -25.51 47.74 -4.47
N ASN A 715 -26.70 47.31 -4.05
CA ASN A 715 -27.93 47.46 -4.82
C ASN A 715 -28.36 48.94 -4.95
N MET A 716 -28.23 49.75 -3.90
CA MET A 716 -28.56 51.18 -3.96
C MET A 716 -27.63 51.98 -4.89
N LEU A 717 -26.37 51.56 -5.01
CA LEU A 717 -25.39 52.16 -5.90
C LEU A 717 -25.42 51.58 -7.33
N ASN A 718 -26.32 50.64 -7.62
CA ASN A 718 -26.39 49.89 -8.88
C ASN A 718 -25.08 49.17 -9.26
N ILE A 719 -24.25 48.81 -8.28
CA ILE A 719 -23.01 48.08 -8.49
C ILE A 719 -23.31 46.57 -8.34
N SER A 720 -23.11 45.81 -9.40
CA SER A 720 -23.27 44.35 -9.44
C SER A 720 -21.88 43.68 -9.50
N PRO A 721 -21.26 43.39 -8.35
CA PRO A 721 -19.84 43.02 -8.31
C PRO A 721 -19.57 41.55 -8.63
N PHE A 722 -20.58 40.68 -8.58
CA PHE A 722 -20.37 39.24 -8.79
C PHE A 722 -20.63 38.87 -10.24
N SER A 723 -19.71 38.11 -10.83
CA SER A 723 -19.94 37.49 -12.13
C SER A 723 -20.10 35.99 -11.92
N TYR A 724 -21.29 35.46 -12.22
CA TYR A 724 -21.54 34.02 -12.19
C TYR A 724 -21.56 33.51 -13.63
N GLY A 725 -20.82 32.44 -13.89
CA GLY A 725 -20.72 31.79 -15.19
C GLY A 725 -20.52 30.29 -15.03
N LEU A 726 -20.49 29.55 -16.13
CA LEU A 726 -20.11 28.14 -16.10
C LEU A 726 -18.62 28.02 -15.78
N ILE A 727 -18.29 27.31 -14.72
CA ILE A 727 -16.90 27.05 -14.33
C ILE A 727 -16.52 25.68 -14.89
N VAL A 728 -15.44 25.62 -15.67
CA VAL A 728 -14.90 24.35 -16.16
C VAL A 728 -14.13 23.69 -15.03
N GLU A 729 -14.64 22.58 -14.51
CA GLU A 729 -14.00 21.85 -13.41
C GLU A 729 -12.94 20.86 -13.94
N GLN A 730 -13.25 20.16 -15.03
CA GLN A 730 -12.39 19.13 -15.62
C GLN A 730 -12.62 19.04 -17.14
N VAL A 731 -11.59 18.60 -17.86
CA VAL A 731 -11.60 18.38 -19.30
C VAL A 731 -11.43 16.88 -19.56
N TYR A 732 -12.29 16.30 -20.39
CA TYR A 732 -12.16 14.92 -20.85
C TYR A 732 -11.83 14.92 -22.34
N ASP A 733 -10.75 14.25 -22.69
CA ASP A 733 -10.35 13.97 -24.07
C ASP A 733 -10.00 12.49 -24.19
N SER A 734 -10.74 11.78 -25.04
CA SER A 734 -10.41 10.45 -25.55
C SER A 734 -9.97 9.42 -24.48
N GLY A 735 -10.59 9.47 -23.28
CA GLY A 735 -10.33 8.53 -22.18
C GLY A 735 -9.38 9.02 -21.08
N THR A 736 -8.91 10.26 -21.19
CA THR A 736 -8.08 10.94 -20.18
C THR A 736 -8.79 12.17 -19.63
N ILE A 737 -8.64 12.40 -18.32
CA ILE A 737 -9.21 13.56 -17.62
C ILE A 737 -8.05 14.45 -17.19
N PHE A 738 -8.14 15.74 -17.53
CA PHE A 738 -7.15 16.75 -17.24
C PHE A 738 -7.78 17.89 -16.46
N ALA A 739 -6.98 18.47 -15.55
CA ALA A 739 -7.31 19.74 -14.94
C ALA A 739 -7.25 20.85 -16.01
N PRO A 740 -8.12 21.87 -15.93
CA PRO A 740 -8.16 22.96 -16.92
C PRO A 740 -6.84 23.74 -17.03
N GLU A 741 -5.99 23.71 -16.01
CA GLU A 741 -4.66 24.33 -15.98
C GLU A 741 -3.68 23.72 -16.99
N ILE A 742 -3.86 22.45 -17.39
CA ILE A 742 -2.97 21.77 -18.34
C ILE A 742 -3.14 22.34 -19.75
N LEU A 743 -4.30 22.89 -20.08
CA LEU A 743 -4.54 23.58 -21.35
C LEU A 743 -3.81 24.93 -21.45
N ASP A 744 -3.29 25.45 -20.33
CA ASP A 744 -2.57 26.73 -20.26
C ASP A 744 -1.05 26.55 -20.39
N ILE A 745 -0.54 25.30 -20.50
CA ILE A 745 0.90 25.02 -20.64
C ILE A 745 1.39 25.50 -22.01
N LYS A 746 2.31 26.46 -22.00
CA LYS A 746 2.93 26.94 -23.23
C LYS A 746 4.20 26.15 -23.58
N PRO A 747 4.61 26.11 -24.85
CA PRO A 747 5.87 25.46 -25.26
C PRO A 747 7.12 26.02 -24.54
N GLU A 748 7.07 27.27 -24.10
CA GLU A 748 8.14 27.94 -23.36
C GLU A 748 8.36 27.32 -21.96
N ASP A 749 7.28 26.97 -21.25
CA ASP A 749 7.35 26.38 -19.90
C ASP A 749 7.96 24.97 -19.92
N LEU A 750 7.67 24.21 -20.99
CA LEU A 750 8.27 22.90 -21.24
C LEU A 750 9.77 23.00 -21.49
N ARG A 751 10.21 24.03 -22.22
CA ARG A 751 11.62 24.28 -22.50
C ARG A 751 12.39 24.60 -21.21
N GLU A 752 11.83 25.41 -20.32
CA GLU A 752 12.46 25.75 -19.04
C GLU A 752 12.64 24.52 -18.14
N LYS A 753 11.59 23.69 -18.00
CA LYS A 753 11.65 22.44 -17.23
C LYS A 753 12.65 21.44 -17.82
N PHE A 754 12.72 21.35 -19.14
CA PHE A 754 13.67 20.47 -19.81
C PHE A 754 15.12 20.93 -19.57
N MET A 755 15.39 22.23 -19.66
CA MET A 755 16.71 22.79 -19.37
C MET A 755 17.13 22.57 -17.90
N ALA A 756 16.21 22.71 -16.94
CA ALA A 756 16.46 22.39 -15.54
C ALA A 756 16.79 20.90 -15.33
N GLY A 757 16.12 20.00 -16.06
CA GLY A 757 16.44 18.57 -16.06
C GLY A 757 17.84 18.26 -16.59
N VAL A 758 18.25 18.94 -17.67
CA VAL A 758 19.60 18.81 -18.25
C VAL A 758 20.67 19.33 -17.28
N ALA A 759 20.41 20.43 -16.57
CA ALA A 759 21.31 20.97 -15.55
C ALA A 759 21.51 20.00 -14.37
N ASN A 760 20.41 19.41 -13.87
CA ASN A 760 20.47 18.41 -12.80
C ASN A 760 21.20 17.13 -13.22
N LEU A 761 21.03 16.71 -14.47
CA LEU A 761 21.78 15.57 -15.00
C LEU A 761 23.28 15.89 -15.09
N ALA A 762 23.64 17.10 -15.54
CA ALA A 762 25.03 17.53 -15.61
C ALA A 762 25.67 17.61 -14.22
N SER A 763 24.96 18.10 -13.19
CA SER A 763 25.47 18.19 -11.82
C SER A 763 25.72 16.82 -11.19
N VAL A 764 24.80 15.86 -11.38
CA VAL A 764 24.98 14.47 -10.93
C VAL A 764 26.15 13.79 -11.64
N CYS A 765 26.28 13.99 -12.96
CA CYS A 765 27.39 13.42 -13.74
C CYS A 765 28.75 13.98 -13.28
N LEU A 766 28.83 15.27 -12.95
CA LEU A 766 30.03 15.90 -12.41
C LEU A 766 30.41 15.35 -11.03
N ALA A 767 29.44 15.12 -10.15
CA ALA A 767 29.68 14.57 -8.81
C ALA A 767 30.17 13.11 -8.86
N ILE A 768 29.69 12.32 -9.82
CA ILE A 768 30.04 10.90 -9.97
C ILE A 768 31.34 10.72 -10.78
N GLY A 769 31.80 11.76 -11.49
CA GLY A 769 33.00 11.70 -12.34
C GLY A 769 32.78 10.98 -13.67
N TYR A 770 31.53 10.91 -14.15
CA TYR A 770 31.18 10.28 -15.42
C TYR A 770 30.92 11.34 -16.51
N PRO A 771 31.75 11.42 -17.57
CA PRO A 771 31.60 12.46 -18.59
C PRO A 771 30.43 12.15 -19.54
N THR A 772 29.51 13.10 -19.68
CA THR A 772 28.42 13.10 -20.66
C THR A 772 28.51 14.35 -21.52
N VAL A 773 27.79 14.40 -22.64
CA VAL A 773 27.76 15.58 -23.52
C VAL A 773 27.30 16.84 -22.77
N ALA A 774 26.43 16.69 -21.77
CA ALA A 774 25.98 17.77 -20.91
C ALA A 774 27.02 18.19 -19.84
N SER A 775 27.84 17.26 -19.32
CA SER A 775 28.84 17.57 -18.29
C SER A 775 30.21 17.98 -18.85
N ALA A 776 30.54 17.62 -20.10
CA ALA A 776 31.84 17.90 -20.71
C ALA A 776 32.23 19.40 -20.74
N PRO A 777 31.35 20.35 -21.12
CA PRO A 777 31.69 21.77 -21.09
C PRO A 777 32.02 22.26 -19.67
N HIS A 778 31.29 21.77 -18.66
CA HIS A 778 31.52 22.13 -17.26
C HIS A 778 32.81 21.52 -16.71
N SER A 779 33.14 20.27 -17.06
CA SER A 779 34.42 19.66 -16.69
C SER A 779 35.63 20.37 -17.29
N ILE A 780 35.54 20.81 -18.55
CA ILE A 780 36.59 21.59 -19.22
C ILE A 780 36.73 22.96 -18.55
N ALA A 781 35.62 23.64 -18.26
CA ALA A 781 35.63 24.91 -17.53
C ALA A 781 36.22 24.76 -16.12
N TYR A 782 35.94 23.65 -15.43
CA TYR A 782 36.50 23.34 -14.11
C TYR A 782 38.02 23.09 -14.18
N GLY A 783 38.47 22.33 -15.17
CA GLY A 783 39.89 22.13 -15.45
C GLY A 783 40.61 23.44 -15.77
N PHE A 784 39.97 24.32 -16.55
CA PHE A 784 40.50 25.64 -16.86
C PHE A 784 40.57 26.56 -15.64
N LYS A 785 39.53 26.56 -14.77
CA LYS A 785 39.54 27.27 -13.48
C LYS A 785 40.68 26.77 -12.58
N ASN A 786 40.91 25.47 -12.51
CA ASN A 786 42.01 24.88 -11.73
C ASN A 786 43.39 25.29 -12.29
N LEU A 787 43.55 25.30 -13.60
CA LEU A 787 44.78 25.80 -14.25
C LEU A 787 45.01 27.29 -13.99
N LEU A 788 43.96 28.12 -14.04
CA LEU A 788 44.03 29.54 -13.67
C LEU A 788 44.40 29.73 -12.20
N ALA A 789 43.86 28.91 -11.29
CA ALA A 789 44.21 28.96 -9.86
C ALA A 789 45.68 28.59 -9.61
N ILE A 790 46.22 27.61 -10.33
CA ILE A 790 47.64 27.24 -10.27
C ILE A 790 48.51 28.35 -10.85
N ALA A 791 48.10 28.94 -11.99
CA ALA A 791 48.82 30.04 -12.62
C ALA A 791 48.79 31.33 -11.79
N ALA A 792 47.76 31.55 -10.95
CA ALA A 792 47.71 32.68 -10.03
C ALA A 792 48.73 32.59 -8.88
N VAL A 793 49.16 31.37 -8.51
CA VAL A 793 50.13 31.12 -7.42
C VAL A 793 51.56 30.92 -7.97
N THR A 794 51.71 30.62 -9.25
CA THR A 794 53.01 30.33 -9.90
C THR A 794 53.43 31.42 -10.89
N GLU A 795 54.69 31.43 -11.30
CA GLU A 795 55.22 32.40 -12.28
C GLU A 795 54.91 32.05 -13.73
N VAL A 796 54.06 31.04 -13.98
CA VAL A 796 53.66 30.65 -15.33
C VAL A 796 52.65 31.66 -15.89
N GLU A 797 52.86 32.10 -17.13
CA GLU A 797 51.98 33.05 -17.84
C GLU A 797 51.39 32.43 -19.11
N PHE A 798 50.09 32.63 -19.31
CA PHE A 798 49.35 32.39 -20.55
C PHE A 798 48.31 33.51 -20.75
N ALA A 799 47.84 33.71 -21.98
CA ALA A 799 47.10 34.91 -22.39
C ALA A 799 45.88 35.22 -21.49
N GLU A 800 45.10 34.22 -21.09
CA GLU A 800 43.92 34.39 -20.23
C GLU A 800 44.26 34.51 -18.71
N ALA A 801 45.45 34.11 -18.28
CA ALA A 801 45.91 34.26 -16.89
C ALA A 801 46.44 35.66 -16.59
N ALA A 802 46.87 36.42 -17.60
CA ALA A 802 47.36 37.79 -17.46
C ALA A 802 46.29 38.73 -16.88
N THR A 803 45.06 38.62 -17.38
CA THR A 803 43.91 39.45 -16.93
C THR A 803 43.55 39.20 -15.47
N ILE A 804 43.66 37.95 -14.98
CA ILE A 804 43.41 37.61 -13.57
C ILE A 804 44.55 38.10 -12.67
N LYS A 805 45.81 38.01 -13.12
CA LYS A 805 46.97 38.54 -12.38
C LYS A 805 46.92 40.07 -12.24
N GLU A 806 46.44 40.79 -13.25
CA GLU A 806 46.19 42.24 -13.19
C GLU A 806 45.08 42.59 -12.19
N TYR A 807 43.95 41.86 -12.21
CA TYR A 807 42.83 42.06 -11.30
C TYR A 807 43.17 41.75 -9.82
N ILE A 808 44.08 40.79 -9.57
CA ILE A 808 44.59 40.48 -8.22
C ILE A 808 45.57 41.58 -7.74
N LYS A 809 46.36 42.19 -8.63
CA LYS A 809 47.26 43.31 -8.28
C LYS A 809 46.50 44.58 -7.92
N GLU A 810 45.35 44.85 -8.56
CA GLU A 810 44.53 46.04 -8.27
C GLU A 810 43.81 46.00 -6.91
N ASN A 811 43.55 44.82 -6.34
CA ASN A 811 42.79 44.66 -5.09
C ASN A 811 43.63 44.39 -3.83
N ASP A 812 44.97 44.57 -3.89
CA ASP A 812 45.89 44.22 -2.79
C ASP A 812 45.93 45.28 -1.67
N ILE A 813 44.93 45.28 -0.79
CA ILE A 813 44.94 46.05 0.47
C ILE A 813 45.65 45.23 1.57
N GLY A 814 46.96 45.45 1.72
CA GLY A 814 47.69 45.45 2.99
C GLY A 814 47.55 44.25 3.95
N CYS A 815 47.90 43.03 3.54
CA CYS A 815 47.97 41.88 4.47
C CYS A 815 49.33 41.15 4.46
N LYS A 816 49.76 40.64 5.63
CA LYS A 816 51.09 40.07 5.87
C LYS A 816 51.32 38.75 5.08
N PRO A 817 52.57 38.39 4.72
CA PRO A 817 52.87 37.30 3.77
C PRO A 817 52.38 35.91 4.20
N GLU A 818 52.33 35.63 5.51
CA GLU A 818 51.88 34.33 6.04
C GLU A 818 50.35 34.17 6.05
N GLU A 819 49.61 35.27 6.18
CA GLU A 819 48.14 35.27 6.08
C GLU A 819 47.67 35.23 4.61
N LYS A 820 48.48 35.75 3.66
CA LYS A 820 48.21 35.64 2.21
C LYS A 820 48.10 34.18 1.73
N LYS A 821 48.95 33.28 2.23
CA LYS A 821 48.87 31.83 1.90
C LYS A 821 47.62 31.16 2.46
N LYS A 822 47.17 31.54 3.67
CA LYS A 822 45.94 31.00 4.27
C LYS A 822 44.67 31.54 3.60
N PHE A 823 44.65 32.82 3.21
CA PHE A 823 43.51 33.41 2.51
C PHE A 823 43.36 32.88 1.07
N GLN A 824 44.46 32.69 0.34
CA GLN A 824 44.42 32.08 -1.00
C GLN A 824 43.94 30.63 -0.97
N ILE A 825 44.34 29.83 0.02
CA ILE A 825 43.87 28.43 0.15
C ILE A 825 42.39 28.38 0.60
N ALA A 826 41.96 29.25 1.52
CA ALA A 826 40.59 29.28 2.05
C ALA A 826 39.55 29.84 1.07
N ALA A 827 39.93 30.80 0.21
CA ALA A 827 39.05 31.32 -0.84
C ALA A 827 38.77 30.26 -1.92
N ILE A 828 39.70 29.34 -2.15
CA ILE A 828 39.56 28.23 -3.11
C ILE A 828 38.68 27.11 -2.54
N THR A 829 38.70 26.86 -1.22
CA THR A 829 37.88 25.79 -0.60
C THR A 829 36.43 26.20 -0.29
N ARG A 830 36.14 27.48 -0.04
CA ARG A 830 34.78 27.95 0.33
C ARG A 830 33.77 28.02 -0.83
N ASN A 831 34.21 27.94 -2.08
CA ASN A 831 33.30 27.90 -3.24
C ASN A 831 32.81 26.49 -3.58
N HIS A 832 33.18 25.45 -2.82
CA HIS A 832 32.65 24.10 -3.02
C HIS A 832 31.22 23.88 -2.50
N SER A 833 30.65 24.83 -1.75
CA SER A 833 29.36 24.62 -1.05
C SER A 833 28.21 25.50 -1.54
N LEU A 834 28.44 26.49 -2.40
CA LEU A 834 27.44 27.52 -2.72
C LEU A 834 26.89 27.51 -4.15
N GLU A 835 27.44 26.71 -5.07
CA GLU A 835 26.94 26.58 -6.45
C GLU A 835 26.11 25.29 -6.69
N ILE A 836 25.50 24.72 -5.64
CA ILE A 836 24.52 23.62 -5.77
C ILE A 836 23.07 24.15 -5.84
N ASN A 837 22.86 25.48 -5.75
CA ASN A 837 21.56 26.12 -5.90
C ASN A 837 21.60 27.26 -6.93
N MET A 838 21.80 26.91 -8.20
CA MET A 838 21.33 27.61 -9.40
C MET A 838 21.32 26.57 -10.53
#